data_AF-A0A917GQN4-F1
#
_entry.id   AF-A0A917GQN4-F1
#
_cell.length_a   1.000
_cell.length_b   1.000
_cell.length_c   1.000
_cell.angle_alpha   90.00
_cell.angle_beta   90.00
_cell.angle_gamma   90.00
#
_symmetry.space_group_name_H-M   'P 1'
#
loop_
_entity.id
_entity.type
_entity.pdbx_description
1 polymer ?
#
loop_
_entity_poly.entity_id
_entity_poly.type
_entity_poly.pdbx_seq_one_letter_code
_entity_poly.pdbx_strand_id
1 'polypeptide(L)'
;MNSNDGVMGLNRLIKSKWLVLFLTVLVAAGAIIPVAGPREAEAAGEAGPAPVELVGKGSHWSYSAEGIDYSAAMKNPSFDFSNWQLGLAPFGYKEKSGVGTSDVGVDPFGSVATIISFGTDAKKKYPTSYFSKIITIDDVSKFDSYHITFGVDDGLIFYVNGTEIYRESLPAGEVGYGMFATTSFADPKVYSPDLNTALKAALHNGANLLTVEVHNQSLSSSDLYFDMMMTALPKQDEAGGGNPEVPGQPEEPGQPEVPEQPGVPGKDIPLLSKNAAWKYLDSGTDQGTAWRAAGFDDSEWKSGSAPLGYPVATSTALFGGIKQLISYGPSSSKKYITSYFRTTIESAGLSDITKIVGQFGVDDGVVLYANGSEVYRFNMPEGEPNYLTLSATTLNDPSTETADLTQALKAVLHEGTNVLAAEVHQRSAGSSDVYWDMQLIGNPQATAPGTPLDPHPTAIALTYKGDPSNTQGFAWYTDPAVTGTQLELAETSKVTGGTLPANDTMSFTGDKMEVYVFQSSADKSAGKKTTYASHKVAAVGLKPGTEYSYRVGDGETGHWSDIRTFKTADPSDDAFTFLYTTDPQGTTEAEYVTWNHTLEQGLAKFPDSRFITVTGDLVDNGDIENQWMWLLNKPKNIFAEVPLVPALGNHESKLNNNFWYHFDLPNISYTGAKPDGSVYSFDYGDAHFMVMNTEYNEVNGVDVVYKKQEEWLRAEAAKSDKKWKIVMFHKSPYSVASHTNDSDVLFFREKLTALFDEIGIDVVLSGHDHTYTKSYPMYGNVPQKNTPTDADGSLLNPKGTMYLVSNAAGDKRYTPKAGPFPFAEKYGQPNKEMFTGVTVTNDQISFDVYTTTETGTTDRYDQFSIKKTQPAPNPVQDAKMSKIEDGAATLTWSAPTGGRDITAYRIYEQTDQLGANWSVRIQPESGKASYEYALAGLDTTKSYKFVIKAVSDKDNSAPVIAQAVTDPGNGGGTDPGNGGGTDPGNGGGTDPGNGGGTNPGNGGGTNPGNGGGTNPGNGGGTNPGNGGGTNPGNGGGTTEPKPVLTDIGSHWAESGIEKALDKGFVTGYADGKFRPDNKTTRAEFITMLARALELPAAGKNSSFTDQGAIPQWAQETIAKAVELGLIGGYADGTFRANDQISRAEMAVIIVRAAGLKVEPNASLSFADAGQVPAWAVPYVAAAYKAGYISGVGQNRFAPNASATRAEAVTLILKLLSQSGK
;
A
#
# COMPACT_ATOMS: atom_id res chain seq x y z
N MET A 1 36.26 24.88 50.95
CA MET A 1 35.15 25.38 51.78
C MET A 1 33.96 25.65 50.87
N ASN A 2 32.79 25.24 51.35
CA ASN A 2 31.40 25.49 50.96
C ASN A 2 31.02 26.64 50.00
N SER A 3 30.00 26.33 49.18
CA SER A 3 28.69 26.99 49.00
C SER A 3 28.53 28.37 48.34
N ASN A 4 27.57 28.36 47.40
CA ASN A 4 26.35 29.20 47.27
C ASN A 4 26.35 30.55 46.53
N ASP A 5 25.40 30.57 45.58
CA ASP A 5 24.27 31.48 45.35
C ASP A 5 24.45 32.95 44.93
N GLY A 6 23.84 33.29 43.78
CA GLY A 6 22.56 34.04 43.77
C GLY A 6 22.55 35.54 43.42
N VAL A 7 21.60 35.91 42.52
CA VAL A 7 20.85 37.18 42.37
C VAL A 7 21.39 38.32 41.47
N MET A 8 20.56 38.75 40.49
CA MET A 8 20.16 40.16 40.12
C MET A 8 19.47 40.14 38.72
N GLY A 9 18.53 40.99 38.31
CA GLY A 9 17.91 42.22 38.83
C GLY A 9 17.20 43.01 37.69
N LEU A 10 16.14 43.73 38.06
CA LEU A 10 15.11 44.56 37.37
C LEU A 10 15.46 45.62 36.26
N ASN A 11 14.43 45.92 35.43
CA ASN A 11 13.81 47.23 35.01
C ASN A 11 13.91 47.85 33.58
N ARG A 12 12.73 48.02 32.93
CA ARG A 12 12.14 49.11 32.05
C ARG A 12 11.28 48.48 30.93
N LEU A 13 10.28 49.08 30.24
CA LEU A 13 9.25 50.12 30.38
C LEU A 13 8.41 50.09 29.05
N ILE A 14 7.12 50.50 29.08
CA ILE A 14 6.24 50.98 27.95
C ILE A 14 5.19 50.00 27.36
N LYS A 15 3.93 50.46 27.44
CA LYS A 15 2.67 49.98 26.82
C LYS A 15 2.29 50.86 25.62
N SER A 16 1.68 50.30 24.55
CA SER A 16 0.61 50.93 23.71
C SER A 16 0.18 50.01 22.54
N LYS A 17 -1.11 49.63 22.42
CA LYS A 17 -2.21 50.11 21.51
C LYS A 17 -2.04 49.72 20.00
N TRP A 18 -3.02 49.17 19.26
CA TRP A 18 -4.32 49.76 18.85
C TRP A 18 -5.28 48.75 18.16
N LEU A 19 -6.58 49.09 18.17
CA LEU A 19 -7.74 48.49 17.50
C LEU A 19 -8.60 49.63 16.86
N VAL A 20 -9.26 49.36 15.72
CA VAL A 20 -10.44 50.02 15.06
C VAL A 20 -10.30 51.38 14.35
N LEU A 21 -10.75 51.49 13.07
CA LEU A 21 -11.91 52.33 12.63
C LEU A 21 -12.29 52.27 11.11
N PHE A 22 -13.56 51.91 10.86
CA PHE A 22 -14.59 52.40 9.90
C PHE A 22 -14.70 52.04 8.39
N LEU A 23 -15.95 51.64 8.07
CA LEU A 23 -16.74 51.49 6.83
C LEU A 23 -16.76 52.74 5.90
N THR A 24 -16.95 52.60 4.56
CA THR A 24 -18.23 52.73 3.79
C THR A 24 -18.05 53.02 2.25
N VAL A 25 -18.82 52.30 1.40
CA VAL A 25 -19.46 52.61 0.06
C VAL A 25 -18.63 52.87 -1.23
N LEU A 26 -18.78 52.03 -2.28
CA LEU A 26 -19.64 52.27 -3.49
C LEU A 26 -19.64 51.10 -4.52
N VAL A 27 -20.80 50.96 -5.19
CA VAL A 27 -21.29 49.92 -6.10
C VAL A 27 -21.09 50.28 -7.60
N ALA A 28 -21.24 49.28 -8.50
CA ALA A 28 -21.51 49.33 -9.97
C ALA A 28 -20.28 49.37 -10.90
N ALA A 29 -20.20 48.72 -12.07
CA ALA A 29 -21.10 47.93 -12.94
C ALA A 29 -20.18 46.94 -13.73
N GLY A 30 -20.56 45.72 -14.11
CA GLY A 30 -21.61 45.41 -15.09
C GLY A 30 -21.10 45.60 -16.53
N ALA A 31 -20.52 44.55 -17.15
CA ALA A 31 -20.54 44.32 -18.61
C ALA A 31 -19.90 42.97 -19.00
N ILE A 32 -20.75 42.02 -19.37
CA ILE A 32 -20.43 40.83 -20.16
C ILE A 32 -20.37 41.26 -21.64
N ILE A 33 -19.36 40.83 -22.39
CA ILE A 33 -19.37 40.81 -23.87
C ILE A 33 -18.98 39.38 -24.31
N PRO A 34 -19.80 38.69 -25.12
CA PRO A 34 -19.48 37.37 -25.64
C PRO A 34 -18.77 37.50 -27.00
N VAL A 35 -17.81 36.63 -27.29
CA VAL A 35 -17.39 36.33 -28.68
C VAL A 35 -17.17 34.83 -28.82
N ALA A 36 -17.88 34.24 -29.77
CA ALA A 36 -17.91 32.82 -30.10
C ALA A 36 -16.79 32.40 -31.07
N GLY A 37 -16.24 31.20 -30.84
CA GLY A 37 -15.73 30.21 -31.82
C GLY A 37 -14.55 30.57 -32.73
N PRO A 38 -13.75 29.57 -33.22
CA PRO A 38 -14.32 28.36 -33.82
C PRO A 38 -13.60 27.00 -33.57
N ARG A 39 -14.44 25.96 -33.59
CA ARG A 39 -14.35 24.60 -34.20
C ARG A 39 -13.19 23.63 -33.91
N GLU A 40 -13.68 22.43 -33.57
CA GLU A 40 -13.08 21.14 -33.24
C GLU A 40 -12.38 20.40 -34.40
N ALA A 41 -11.60 19.39 -34.01
CA ALA A 41 -11.61 18.07 -34.65
C ALA A 41 -11.57 16.98 -33.55
N GLU A 42 -12.63 16.16 -33.50
CA GLU A 42 -12.86 15.03 -32.59
C GLU A 42 -12.13 13.74 -33.01
N ALA A 43 -11.90 12.83 -32.05
CA ALA A 43 -12.55 11.51 -32.02
C ALA A 43 -12.15 10.72 -30.75
N ALA A 44 -13.04 10.63 -29.76
CA ALA A 44 -13.04 9.67 -28.66
C ALA A 44 -14.49 9.16 -28.49
N GLY A 45 -14.68 7.86 -28.30
CA GLY A 45 -16.00 7.23 -28.12
C GLY A 45 -16.65 7.67 -26.80
N GLU A 46 -17.91 8.12 -26.88
CA GLU A 46 -18.63 8.83 -25.83
C GLU A 46 -19.09 7.91 -24.67
N ALA A 47 -18.71 8.27 -23.44
CA ALA A 47 -19.42 7.90 -22.23
C ALA A 47 -20.64 8.84 -22.08
N GLY A 48 -21.80 8.31 -21.66
CA GLY A 48 -23.00 9.11 -21.44
C GLY A 48 -22.78 10.26 -20.44
N PRO A 49 -23.60 11.32 -20.49
CA PRO A 49 -23.40 12.50 -19.66
C PRO A 49 -23.47 12.16 -18.16
N ALA A 50 -22.55 12.74 -17.37
CA ALA A 50 -22.47 12.55 -15.92
C ALA A 50 -23.46 13.45 -15.15
N PRO A 51 -23.85 13.09 -13.91
CA PRO A 51 -24.58 13.97 -12.99
C PRO A 51 -23.92 15.35 -12.83
N VAL A 52 -24.71 16.42 -12.85
CA VAL A 52 -24.25 17.81 -12.72
C VAL A 52 -24.63 18.35 -11.35
N GLU A 53 -23.64 18.77 -10.57
CA GLU A 53 -23.87 19.46 -9.31
C GLU A 53 -24.31 20.91 -9.57
N LEU A 54 -25.51 21.28 -9.09
CA LEU A 54 -26.07 22.64 -9.21
C LEU A 54 -25.80 23.49 -7.95
N VAL A 55 -25.77 22.85 -6.78
CA VAL A 55 -25.33 23.43 -5.51
C VAL A 55 -24.55 22.37 -4.75
N GLY A 56 -23.26 22.59 -4.51
CA GLY A 56 -22.42 21.69 -3.72
C GLY A 56 -22.52 21.94 -2.23
N LYS A 57 -22.17 20.93 -1.42
CA LYS A 57 -22.02 21.09 0.03
C LYS A 57 -21.01 22.20 0.35
N GLY A 58 -21.29 23.01 1.36
CA GLY A 58 -20.44 24.14 1.72
C GLY A 58 -20.40 25.25 0.64
N SER A 59 -21.42 25.37 -0.20
CA SER A 59 -21.48 26.43 -1.22
C SER A 59 -21.53 27.83 -0.61
N HIS A 60 -21.09 28.84 -1.38
CA HIS A 60 -21.31 30.24 -1.00
C HIS A 60 -22.78 30.65 -1.18
N TRP A 61 -23.33 31.39 -0.21
CA TRP A 61 -24.65 32.01 -0.25
C TRP A 61 -24.58 33.47 0.16
N SER A 62 -25.42 34.30 -0.45
CA SER A 62 -25.73 35.62 0.09
C SER A 62 -26.77 35.44 1.18
N TYR A 63 -26.59 36.07 2.34
CA TYR A 63 -27.47 35.88 3.49
C TYR A 63 -27.75 37.18 4.24
N SER A 64 -28.90 37.21 4.92
CA SER A 64 -29.26 38.26 5.85
C SER A 64 -29.76 37.65 7.16
N ALA A 65 -29.07 38.01 8.25
CA ALA A 65 -29.43 37.68 9.62
C ALA A 65 -29.50 38.96 10.49
N GLU A 66 -30.02 40.04 9.89
CA GLU A 66 -30.04 41.39 10.50
C GLU A 66 -31.37 41.73 11.19
N GLY A 67 -32.31 40.79 11.17
CA GLY A 67 -33.61 40.94 11.79
C GLY A 67 -34.61 41.81 11.01
N ILE A 68 -34.45 41.89 9.70
CA ILE A 68 -35.34 42.59 8.77
C ILE A 68 -36.27 41.55 8.12
N ASP A 69 -37.55 41.87 8.00
CA ASP A 69 -38.53 41.02 7.31
C ASP A 69 -38.32 41.07 5.80
N TYR A 70 -37.86 39.96 5.24
CA TYR A 70 -37.70 39.76 3.81
C TYR A 70 -38.66 38.70 3.24
N SER A 71 -39.68 38.26 3.98
CA SER A 71 -40.57 37.17 3.52
C SER A 71 -41.35 37.52 2.25
N ALA A 72 -41.65 38.81 2.02
CA ALA A 72 -42.21 39.27 0.73
C ALA A 72 -41.17 39.28 -0.40
N ALA A 73 -39.90 39.51 -0.08
CA ALA A 73 -38.80 39.55 -1.03
C ALA A 73 -38.37 38.14 -1.50
N MET A 74 -38.44 37.12 -0.64
CA MET A 74 -38.17 35.72 -1.01
C MET A 74 -39.08 35.20 -2.12
N LYS A 75 -40.27 35.81 -2.26
CA LYS A 75 -41.26 35.46 -3.29
C LYS A 75 -41.12 36.28 -4.57
N ASN A 76 -40.17 37.22 -4.63
CA ASN A 76 -39.94 38.08 -5.79
C ASN A 76 -38.75 37.55 -6.61
N PRO A 77 -38.97 36.99 -7.83
CA PRO A 77 -37.89 36.46 -8.67
C PRO A 77 -36.90 37.54 -9.15
N SER A 78 -37.22 38.83 -8.98
CA SER A 78 -36.35 39.96 -9.30
C SER A 78 -35.79 40.66 -8.05
N PHE A 79 -35.78 39.98 -6.91
CA PHE A 79 -35.22 40.53 -5.68
C PHE A 79 -33.71 40.77 -5.82
N ASP A 80 -33.29 42.00 -5.54
CA ASP A 80 -31.88 42.38 -5.50
C ASP A 80 -31.33 42.23 -4.08
N PHE A 81 -30.56 41.16 -3.89
CA PHE A 81 -29.83 40.85 -2.65
C PHE A 81 -28.35 41.23 -2.73
N SER A 82 -27.93 42.06 -3.70
CA SER A 82 -26.52 42.43 -3.87
C SER A 82 -25.88 43.15 -2.66
N ASN A 83 -26.71 43.72 -1.78
CA ASN A 83 -26.26 44.35 -0.53
C ASN A 83 -26.19 43.38 0.65
N TRP A 84 -26.54 42.10 0.48
CA TRP A 84 -26.46 41.08 1.53
C TRP A 84 -25.03 40.59 1.74
N GLN A 85 -24.80 40.00 2.92
CA GLN A 85 -23.49 39.49 3.28
C GLN A 85 -23.25 38.17 2.52
N LEU A 86 -22.02 37.94 2.08
CA LEU A 86 -21.62 36.67 1.47
C LEU A 86 -20.95 35.78 2.52
N GLY A 87 -21.31 34.51 2.59
CA GLY A 87 -20.62 33.54 3.44
C GLY A 87 -20.59 32.14 2.83
N LEU A 88 -19.86 31.25 3.49
CA LEU A 88 -19.73 29.84 3.13
C LEU A 88 -20.67 29.01 4.00
N ALA A 89 -21.49 28.16 3.40
CA ALA A 89 -22.24 27.17 4.15
C ALA A 89 -21.26 26.13 4.78
N PRO A 90 -21.65 25.41 5.84
CA PRO A 90 -22.89 25.56 6.59
C PRO A 90 -22.94 26.87 7.40
N PHE A 91 -24.10 27.51 7.42
CA PHE A 91 -24.36 28.74 8.18
C PHE A 91 -25.01 28.39 9.51
N GLY A 92 -24.72 29.15 10.57
CA GLY A 92 -25.40 28.89 11.83
C GLY A 92 -24.73 29.49 13.05
N TYR A 93 -25.08 28.97 14.21
CA TYR A 93 -24.37 29.19 15.47
C TYR A 93 -24.77 28.12 16.48
N LYS A 94 -23.92 27.86 17.48
CA LYS A 94 -24.32 27.29 18.77
C LYS A 94 -23.97 28.23 19.90
N GLU A 95 -24.90 28.50 20.80
CA GLU A 95 -24.64 29.44 21.89
C GLU A 95 -23.80 28.82 22.99
N LYS A 96 -22.62 29.41 23.19
CA LYS A 96 -21.75 29.09 24.33
C LYS A 96 -21.35 30.39 25.02
N SER A 97 -21.84 30.60 26.24
CA SER A 97 -21.52 31.79 27.06
C SER A 97 -21.89 33.14 26.42
N GLY A 98 -22.92 33.18 25.55
CA GLY A 98 -23.41 34.39 24.90
C GLY A 98 -22.71 34.78 23.58
N VAL A 99 -21.85 33.90 23.05
CA VAL A 99 -21.22 34.04 21.73
C VAL A 99 -21.56 32.80 20.89
N GLY A 100 -21.80 32.97 19.59
CA GLY A 100 -21.99 31.85 18.67
C GLY A 100 -20.68 31.14 18.37
N THR A 101 -20.69 29.80 18.34
CA THR A 101 -19.56 28.95 17.93
C THR A 101 -19.91 28.11 16.71
N SER A 102 -18.89 27.52 16.08
CA SER A 102 -19.00 26.59 14.96
C SER A 102 -19.28 25.14 15.39
N ASP A 103 -19.50 24.87 16.69
CA ASP A 103 -19.52 23.53 17.27
C ASP A 103 -20.82 22.74 16.98
N VAL A 104 -21.56 23.14 15.95
CA VAL A 104 -22.79 22.47 15.50
C VAL A 104 -22.61 22.08 14.04
N GLY A 105 -22.94 20.84 13.73
CA GLY A 105 -22.75 20.26 12.41
C GLY A 105 -23.60 19.02 12.21
N VAL A 106 -23.89 18.70 10.95
CA VAL A 106 -24.67 17.53 10.57
C VAL A 106 -24.10 16.94 9.28
N ASP A 107 -23.93 15.62 9.23
CA ASP A 107 -23.47 14.91 8.03
C ASP A 107 -24.62 14.84 7.00
N PRO A 108 -24.42 15.16 5.70
CA PRO A 108 -23.16 15.29 4.96
C PRO A 108 -22.51 16.69 4.92
N PHE A 109 -23.08 17.68 5.61
CA PHE A 109 -22.72 19.09 5.46
C PHE A 109 -21.59 19.56 6.38
N GLY A 110 -21.35 18.89 7.51
CA GLY A 110 -20.27 19.20 8.44
C GLY A 110 -20.58 20.37 9.39
N SER A 111 -19.58 20.94 10.03
CA SER A 111 -19.74 22.00 11.05
C SER A 111 -19.93 23.39 10.45
N VAL A 112 -20.57 24.30 11.18
CA VAL A 112 -20.82 25.69 10.75
C VAL A 112 -19.52 26.38 10.34
N ALA A 113 -19.44 26.74 9.05
CA ALA A 113 -18.34 27.50 8.47
C ALA A 113 -18.56 29.01 8.61
N THR A 114 -19.81 29.48 8.52
CA THR A 114 -20.16 30.90 8.70
C THR A 114 -21.04 31.08 9.91
N ILE A 115 -20.48 31.66 10.97
CA ILE A 115 -21.25 32.04 12.16
C ILE A 115 -22.09 33.28 11.85
N ILE A 116 -23.41 33.17 11.87
CA ILE A 116 -24.33 34.28 11.56
C ILE A 116 -24.78 35.02 12.84
N SER A 117 -25.13 36.30 12.71
CA SER A 117 -25.63 37.09 13.84
C SER A 117 -27.04 36.66 14.24
N PHE A 118 -27.31 36.62 15.54
CA PHE A 118 -28.67 36.49 16.08
C PHE A 118 -29.16 37.79 16.74
N GLY A 119 -28.44 38.92 16.58
CA GLY A 119 -28.73 40.19 17.25
C GLY A 119 -27.89 40.43 18.52
N THR A 120 -28.16 41.53 19.22
CA THR A 120 -27.34 41.96 20.39
C THR A 120 -27.78 41.34 21.73
N ASP A 121 -28.88 40.60 21.75
CA ASP A 121 -29.45 39.98 22.95
C ASP A 121 -29.75 38.51 22.65
N ALA A 122 -28.94 37.61 23.21
CA ALA A 122 -29.06 36.15 23.11
C ALA A 122 -30.43 35.59 23.54
N LYS A 123 -31.21 36.36 24.32
CA LYS A 123 -32.57 35.97 24.75
C LYS A 123 -33.68 36.54 23.87
N LYS A 124 -33.32 37.33 22.85
CA LYS A 124 -34.23 37.99 21.90
C LYS A 124 -33.65 37.90 20.49
N LYS A 125 -33.36 36.68 20.05
CA LYS A 125 -32.77 36.44 18.74
C LYS A 125 -33.66 36.86 17.60
N TYR A 126 -33.11 37.00 16.41
CA TYR A 126 -33.95 37.11 15.22
C TYR A 126 -34.65 35.77 14.92
N PRO A 127 -35.97 35.76 14.70
CA PRO A 127 -36.73 34.54 14.41
C PRO A 127 -36.34 33.87 13.10
N THR A 128 -36.00 34.66 12.08
CA THR A 128 -35.71 34.17 10.72
C THR A 128 -34.37 34.66 10.20
N SER A 129 -33.64 33.77 9.55
CA SER A 129 -32.47 34.07 8.72
C SER A 129 -32.77 33.73 7.26
N TYR A 130 -32.27 34.54 6.34
CA TYR A 130 -32.58 34.42 4.92
C TYR A 130 -31.33 34.14 4.10
N PHE A 131 -31.45 33.31 3.07
CA PHE A 131 -30.37 32.93 2.16
C PHE A 131 -30.83 33.06 0.71
N SER A 132 -29.94 33.49 -0.18
CA SER A 132 -30.18 33.66 -1.61
C SER A 132 -28.96 33.26 -2.43
N LYS A 133 -29.22 32.57 -3.56
CA LYS A 133 -28.19 32.12 -4.51
C LYS A 133 -28.78 32.08 -5.91
N ILE A 134 -27.99 32.49 -6.90
CA ILE A 134 -28.34 32.28 -8.31
C ILE A 134 -27.57 31.06 -8.81
N ILE A 135 -28.28 30.13 -9.43
CA ILE A 135 -27.69 29.05 -10.23
C ILE A 135 -28.00 29.32 -11.71
N THR A 136 -27.09 28.95 -12.61
CA THR A 136 -27.35 29.06 -14.05
C THR A 136 -27.43 27.66 -14.64
N ILE A 137 -28.52 27.37 -15.36
CA ILE A 137 -28.72 26.09 -16.04
C ILE A 137 -28.80 26.36 -17.53
N ASP A 138 -27.86 25.82 -18.32
CA ASP A 138 -27.80 26.10 -19.75
C ASP A 138 -29.03 25.54 -20.49
N ASP A 139 -29.40 24.30 -20.16
CA ASP A 139 -30.54 23.62 -20.76
C ASP A 139 -31.17 22.61 -19.79
N VAL A 140 -32.28 22.98 -19.15
CA VAL A 140 -33.01 22.12 -18.21
C VAL A 140 -33.57 20.87 -18.90
N SER A 141 -33.73 20.89 -20.23
CA SER A 141 -34.26 19.75 -20.97
C SER A 141 -33.30 18.58 -21.05
N LYS A 142 -32.00 18.80 -20.77
CA LYS A 142 -30.96 17.78 -20.72
C LYS A 142 -31.01 16.91 -19.47
N PHE A 143 -31.79 17.28 -18.46
CA PHE A 143 -31.86 16.57 -17.18
C PHE A 143 -33.15 15.77 -17.05
N ASP A 144 -33.03 14.53 -16.56
CA ASP A 144 -34.15 13.65 -16.26
C ASP A 144 -34.60 13.74 -14.80
N SER A 145 -33.74 14.13 -13.86
CA SER A 145 -34.18 14.32 -12.48
C SER A 145 -33.29 15.26 -11.69
N TYR A 146 -33.82 15.76 -10.56
CA TYR A 146 -33.11 16.60 -9.61
C TYR A 146 -33.22 16.01 -8.21
N HIS A 147 -32.08 15.90 -7.52
CA HIS A 147 -32.00 15.47 -6.13
C HIS A 147 -31.51 16.63 -5.27
N ILE A 148 -32.10 16.78 -4.09
CA ILE A 148 -31.79 17.87 -3.17
C ILE A 148 -31.75 17.34 -1.74
N THR A 149 -30.88 17.91 -0.94
CA THR A 149 -30.76 17.60 0.48
C THR A 149 -30.48 18.88 1.24
N PHE A 150 -31.15 19.07 2.37
CA PHE A 150 -31.01 20.22 3.28
C PHE A 150 -30.44 19.75 4.60
N GLY A 151 -29.52 20.49 5.17
CA GLY A 151 -29.22 20.47 6.61
C GLY A 151 -29.86 21.70 7.22
N VAL A 152 -30.84 21.55 8.12
CA VAL A 152 -31.46 22.67 8.82
C VAL A 152 -31.68 22.35 10.29
N ASP A 153 -31.66 23.36 11.14
CA ASP A 153 -31.99 23.19 12.56
C ASP A 153 -33.50 23.04 12.81
N ASP A 154 -34.23 24.13 13.03
CA ASP A 154 -35.62 24.07 13.48
C ASP A 154 -36.66 23.97 12.34
N GLY A 155 -36.59 24.84 11.33
CA GLY A 155 -37.55 24.84 10.23
C GLY A 155 -37.09 25.65 9.02
N LEU A 156 -37.60 25.29 7.83
CA LEU A 156 -37.14 25.84 6.55
C LEU A 156 -38.29 26.07 5.56
N ILE A 157 -38.18 27.11 4.71
CA ILE A 157 -38.94 27.25 3.47
C ILE A 157 -37.97 27.47 2.32
N PHE A 158 -38.11 26.70 1.25
CA PHE A 158 -37.30 26.78 0.05
C PHE A 158 -38.14 27.24 -1.15
N TYR A 159 -37.68 28.29 -1.82
CA TYR A 159 -38.28 28.85 -3.02
C TYR A 159 -37.32 28.79 -4.21
N VAL A 160 -37.90 28.58 -5.38
CA VAL A 160 -37.21 28.68 -6.68
C VAL A 160 -37.98 29.68 -7.54
N ASN A 161 -37.29 30.73 -8.00
CA ASN A 161 -37.86 31.81 -8.80
C ASN A 161 -39.14 32.42 -8.17
N GLY A 162 -39.13 32.57 -6.84
CA GLY A 162 -40.26 33.10 -6.06
C GLY A 162 -41.41 32.13 -5.81
N THR A 163 -41.33 30.88 -6.30
CA THR A 163 -42.32 29.82 -6.06
C THR A 163 -41.88 28.94 -4.90
N GLU A 164 -42.75 28.71 -3.92
CA GLU A 164 -42.47 27.81 -2.80
C GLU A 164 -42.44 26.35 -3.28
N ILE A 165 -41.31 25.67 -3.09
CA ILE A 165 -41.09 24.28 -3.53
C ILE A 165 -41.22 23.31 -2.37
N TYR A 166 -40.69 23.69 -1.21
CA TYR A 166 -40.66 22.84 -0.05
C TYR A 166 -40.67 23.64 1.24
N ARG A 167 -41.32 23.08 2.25
CA ARG A 167 -41.44 23.62 3.59
C ARG A 167 -41.28 22.48 4.57
N GLU A 168 -40.48 22.71 5.59
CA GLU A 168 -40.24 21.74 6.65
C GLU A 168 -40.43 22.40 8.01
N SER A 169 -41.15 21.70 8.90
CA SER A 169 -41.40 22.13 10.29
C SER A 169 -41.96 23.56 10.45
N LEU A 170 -42.82 24.01 9.52
CA LEU A 170 -43.56 25.28 9.58
C LEU A 170 -45.05 25.06 9.29
N PRO A 171 -45.96 25.87 9.88
CA PRO A 171 -47.41 25.65 9.77
C PRO A 171 -47.90 25.94 8.36
N ALA A 172 -49.00 25.33 7.92
CA ALA A 172 -49.62 25.64 6.63
C ALA A 172 -50.19 27.07 6.59
N GLY A 173 -50.12 27.73 5.43
CA GLY A 173 -50.60 29.11 5.23
C GLY A 173 -49.46 30.12 5.02
N GLU A 174 -49.78 31.41 5.12
CA GLU A 174 -48.81 32.49 4.96
C GLU A 174 -47.86 32.55 6.15
N VAL A 175 -46.57 32.32 5.90
CA VAL A 175 -45.49 32.42 6.89
C VAL A 175 -44.80 33.77 6.69
N GLY A 176 -44.60 34.49 7.79
CA GLY A 176 -43.87 35.75 7.80
C GLY A 176 -42.73 35.71 8.81
N TYR A 177 -41.87 36.73 8.77
CA TYR A 177 -40.66 36.85 9.59
C TYR A 177 -40.83 36.52 11.08
N GLY A 178 -41.95 36.91 11.71
CA GLY A 178 -42.18 36.67 13.13
C GLY A 178 -42.64 35.26 13.51
N MET A 179 -42.84 34.37 12.53
CA MET A 179 -43.38 33.04 12.76
C MET A 179 -42.27 32.04 13.10
N PHE A 180 -42.47 31.23 14.14
CA PHE A 180 -41.50 30.23 14.55
C PHE A 180 -41.78 28.88 13.88
N ALA A 181 -40.74 28.05 13.78
CA ALA A 181 -40.88 26.65 13.45
C ALA A 181 -41.85 25.95 14.44
N THR A 182 -42.60 24.97 13.95
CA THR A 182 -43.54 24.19 14.78
C THR A 182 -42.83 23.15 15.64
N THR A 183 -41.61 22.80 15.26
CA THR A 183 -40.80 21.75 15.87
C THR A 183 -39.48 22.36 16.32
N SER A 184 -39.00 21.97 17.51
CA SER A 184 -37.67 22.35 17.97
C SER A 184 -36.76 21.15 17.83
N PHE A 185 -35.61 21.36 17.20
CA PHE A 185 -34.54 20.38 17.18
C PHE A 185 -33.39 20.88 18.04
N ALA A 186 -32.81 19.97 18.84
CA ALA A 186 -31.68 20.31 19.72
C ALA A 186 -30.33 20.26 18.98
N ASP A 187 -30.31 19.61 17.82
CA ASP A 187 -29.20 19.56 16.88
C ASP A 187 -29.79 19.50 15.46
N PRO A 188 -29.08 20.03 14.44
CA PRO A 188 -29.58 20.11 13.08
C PRO A 188 -29.92 18.77 12.45
N LYS A 189 -30.89 18.78 11.54
CA LYS A 189 -31.45 17.63 10.84
C LYS A 189 -31.20 17.71 9.34
N VAL A 190 -31.07 16.52 8.75
CA VAL A 190 -30.97 16.37 7.29
C VAL A 190 -32.30 15.93 6.71
N TYR A 191 -32.73 16.62 5.66
CA TYR A 191 -33.93 16.32 4.90
C TYR A 191 -33.56 16.13 3.43
N SER A 192 -33.93 14.99 2.85
CA SER A 192 -33.75 14.70 1.41
C SER A 192 -35.11 14.47 0.74
N PRO A 193 -35.98 15.50 0.66
CA PRO A 193 -37.30 15.36 0.08
C PRO A 193 -37.19 15.07 -1.43
N ASP A 194 -38.10 14.22 -1.95
CA ASP A 194 -38.27 14.08 -3.40
C ASP A 194 -39.01 15.30 -3.95
N LEU A 195 -38.23 16.26 -4.44
CA LEU A 195 -38.73 17.50 -5.04
C LEU A 195 -38.63 17.48 -6.57
N ASN A 196 -38.35 16.33 -7.18
CA ASN A 196 -38.02 16.24 -8.60
C ASN A 196 -39.12 16.87 -9.51
N THR A 197 -40.39 16.54 -9.24
CA THR A 197 -41.52 17.08 -10.01
C THR A 197 -41.66 18.59 -9.85
N ALA A 198 -41.52 19.10 -8.61
CA ALA A 198 -41.67 20.52 -8.32
C ALA A 198 -40.50 21.34 -8.91
N LEU A 199 -39.27 20.82 -8.83
CA LEU A 199 -38.07 21.44 -9.38
C LEU A 199 -38.10 21.48 -10.91
N LYS A 200 -38.55 20.40 -11.58
CA LYS A 200 -38.77 20.40 -13.04
C LYS A 200 -39.76 21.47 -13.51
N ALA A 201 -40.75 21.81 -12.68
CA ALA A 201 -41.74 22.83 -13.00
C ALA A 201 -41.23 24.27 -12.75
N ALA A 202 -40.29 24.45 -11.83
CA ALA A 202 -39.84 25.77 -11.37
C ALA A 202 -38.52 26.25 -12.00
N LEU A 203 -37.64 25.34 -12.42
CA LEU A 203 -36.36 25.67 -13.06
C LEU A 203 -36.53 25.97 -14.55
N HIS A 204 -35.75 26.91 -15.07
CA HIS A 204 -35.71 27.25 -16.49
C HIS A 204 -34.28 27.48 -16.99
N ASN A 205 -34.10 27.54 -18.31
CA ASN A 205 -32.80 27.87 -18.90
C ASN A 205 -32.36 29.27 -18.48
N GLY A 206 -31.06 29.45 -18.24
CA GLY A 206 -30.46 30.67 -17.72
C GLY A 206 -30.44 30.73 -16.18
N ALA A 207 -30.43 31.95 -15.65
CA ALA A 207 -30.31 32.21 -14.21
C ALA A 207 -31.60 31.85 -13.46
N ASN A 208 -31.50 31.04 -12.42
CA ASN A 208 -32.57 30.70 -11.50
C ASN A 208 -32.22 31.19 -10.10
N LEU A 209 -33.14 31.90 -9.46
CA LEU A 209 -32.99 32.41 -8.10
C LEU A 209 -33.48 31.36 -7.09
N LEU A 210 -32.58 30.88 -6.26
CA LEU A 210 -32.86 30.04 -5.09
C LEU A 210 -32.90 30.91 -3.84
N THR A 211 -33.98 30.84 -3.06
CA THR A 211 -34.05 31.53 -1.76
C THR A 211 -34.55 30.61 -0.65
N VAL A 212 -33.99 30.76 0.55
CA VAL A 212 -34.37 29.96 1.71
C VAL A 212 -34.66 30.85 2.92
N GLU A 213 -35.75 30.58 3.62
CA GLU A 213 -36.05 31.11 4.96
C GLU A 213 -35.77 30.01 5.98
N VAL A 214 -34.95 30.31 6.99
CA VAL A 214 -34.70 29.39 8.13
C VAL A 214 -35.25 30.03 9.39
N HIS A 215 -36.16 29.32 10.05
CA HIS A 215 -36.90 29.81 11.20
C HIS A 215 -36.48 29.06 12.45
N ASN A 216 -36.10 29.79 13.49
CA ASN A 216 -35.94 29.23 14.83
C ASN A 216 -37.30 28.81 15.39
N GLN A 217 -37.32 27.86 16.32
CA GLN A 217 -38.53 27.48 17.05
C GLN A 217 -38.84 28.47 18.19
N SER A 218 -37.83 29.18 18.70
CA SER A 218 -38.02 30.24 19.69
C SER A 218 -36.89 31.27 19.63
N LEU A 219 -37.12 32.46 20.21
CA LEU A 219 -36.09 33.50 20.34
C LEU A 219 -34.94 33.13 21.29
N SER A 220 -35.04 31.99 21.96
CA SER A 220 -34.02 31.44 22.85
C SER A 220 -33.51 30.08 22.35
N SER A 221 -33.70 29.74 21.06
CA SER A 221 -33.15 28.50 20.49
C SER A 221 -31.65 28.44 20.76
N SER A 222 -31.10 27.27 21.10
CA SER A 222 -29.68 27.13 21.44
C SER A 222 -28.75 27.29 20.24
N ASP A 223 -29.29 27.05 19.04
CA ASP A 223 -28.56 26.94 17.80
C ASP A 223 -29.40 27.45 16.62
N LEU A 224 -28.75 27.49 15.46
CA LEU A 224 -29.36 27.59 14.14
C LEU A 224 -28.38 26.96 13.16
N TYR A 225 -28.87 26.32 12.10
CA TYR A 225 -28.03 25.72 11.08
C TYR A 225 -28.71 25.72 9.71
N PHE A 226 -27.92 25.92 8.63
CA PHE A 226 -28.36 25.80 7.25
C PHE A 226 -27.21 25.42 6.29
N ASP A 227 -27.41 24.35 5.54
CA ASP A 227 -26.74 24.08 4.25
C ASP A 227 -27.68 23.33 3.32
N MET A 228 -27.39 23.31 2.01
CA MET A 228 -28.09 22.48 1.06
C MET A 228 -27.19 22.04 -0.10
N MET A 229 -27.46 20.86 -0.65
CA MET A 229 -26.88 20.38 -1.90
C MET A 229 -27.96 20.02 -2.89
N MET A 230 -27.69 20.22 -4.18
CA MET A 230 -28.60 19.94 -5.27
C MET A 230 -27.86 19.42 -6.49
N THR A 231 -28.30 18.28 -7.04
CA THR A 231 -27.69 17.60 -8.19
C THR A 231 -28.74 17.33 -9.26
N ALA A 232 -28.41 17.59 -10.52
CA ALA A 232 -29.21 17.26 -11.69
C ALA A 232 -28.66 16.02 -12.40
N LEU A 233 -29.51 15.03 -12.69
CA LEU A 233 -29.15 13.83 -13.41
C LEU A 233 -29.52 13.99 -14.89
N PRO A 234 -28.61 13.77 -15.85
CA PRO A 234 -28.90 13.95 -17.27
C PRO A 234 -29.82 12.86 -17.84
N LYS A 235 -30.54 13.18 -18.91
CA LYS A 235 -31.28 12.21 -19.72
C LYS A 235 -30.27 11.30 -20.42
N GLN A 236 -30.50 10.00 -20.33
CA GLN A 236 -29.75 9.03 -21.11
C GLN A 236 -30.33 9.00 -22.54
N ASP A 237 -29.48 9.18 -23.55
CA ASP A 237 -29.90 9.11 -24.94
C ASP A 237 -30.30 7.68 -25.31
N GLU A 238 -31.51 7.52 -25.87
CA GLU A 238 -31.89 6.29 -26.57
C GLU A 238 -31.06 6.20 -27.87
N ALA A 239 -29.89 5.56 -27.80
CA ALA A 239 -29.07 5.26 -28.97
C ALA A 239 -29.86 4.34 -29.93
N GLY A 240 -30.24 4.90 -31.07
CA GLY A 240 -31.11 4.29 -32.06
C GLY A 240 -30.54 3.04 -32.73
N GLY A 241 -31.27 1.93 -32.62
CA GLY A 241 -31.17 0.79 -33.52
C GLY A 241 -31.98 0.99 -34.79
N GLY A 242 -31.48 1.78 -35.73
CA GLY A 242 -32.01 1.85 -37.09
C GLY A 242 -31.39 0.75 -37.97
N ASN A 243 -32.16 -0.29 -38.30
CA ASN A 243 -31.76 -1.33 -39.26
C ASN A 243 -31.98 -0.81 -40.71
N PRO A 244 -31.07 -1.00 -41.68
CA PRO A 244 -31.27 -0.50 -43.04
C PRO A 244 -32.34 -1.31 -43.78
N GLU A 245 -33.22 -0.62 -44.50
CA GLU A 245 -34.20 -1.23 -45.41
C GLU A 245 -33.53 -2.11 -46.48
N VAL A 246 -34.03 -3.35 -46.62
CA VAL A 246 -33.96 -4.13 -47.87
C VAL A 246 -35.40 -4.34 -48.34
N PRO A 247 -35.77 -3.92 -49.57
CA PRO A 247 -37.15 -3.97 -50.04
C PRO A 247 -37.48 -5.32 -50.70
N GLY A 248 -38.61 -5.93 -50.31
CA GLY A 248 -39.35 -6.85 -51.18
C GLY A 248 -39.91 -8.13 -50.54
N GLN A 249 -41.25 -8.13 -50.38
CA GLN A 249 -42.17 -9.28 -50.53
C GLN A 249 -42.37 -10.25 -49.33
N PRO A 250 -43.53 -10.95 -49.25
CA PRO A 250 -44.75 -10.51 -48.55
C PRO A 250 -45.18 -11.43 -47.38
N GLU A 251 -46.16 -10.97 -46.60
CA GLU A 251 -46.77 -11.66 -45.45
C GLU A 251 -47.44 -13.01 -45.78
N GLU A 252 -47.27 -13.99 -44.87
CA GLU A 252 -48.25 -14.96 -44.30
C GLU A 252 -47.52 -16.24 -43.76
N PRO A 253 -48.14 -17.20 -43.03
CA PRO A 253 -48.69 -17.14 -41.66
C PRO A 253 -48.25 -18.35 -40.77
N GLY A 254 -48.34 -18.23 -39.43
CA GLY A 254 -48.68 -19.32 -38.49
C GLY A 254 -47.75 -20.54 -38.26
N GLN A 255 -47.35 -20.71 -36.98
CA GLN A 255 -46.99 -21.94 -36.23
C GLN A 255 -45.63 -22.63 -36.52
N PRO A 256 -45.01 -23.39 -35.56
CA PRO A 256 -45.50 -23.85 -34.25
C PRO A 256 -44.56 -23.58 -33.04
N GLU A 257 -45.09 -23.76 -31.82
CA GLU A 257 -44.29 -23.92 -30.60
C GLU A 257 -43.26 -25.04 -30.77
N VAL A 258 -41.99 -24.75 -30.46
CA VAL A 258 -40.91 -25.72 -30.36
C VAL A 258 -40.65 -26.00 -28.87
N PRO A 259 -40.49 -27.27 -28.44
CA PRO A 259 -40.45 -27.64 -27.03
C PRO A 259 -39.17 -27.12 -26.34
N GLU A 260 -39.30 -26.79 -25.05
CA GLU A 260 -38.16 -26.53 -24.16
C GLU A 260 -37.07 -27.60 -24.32
N GLN A 261 -35.86 -27.16 -24.65
CA GLN A 261 -34.66 -27.99 -24.48
C GLN A 261 -34.21 -27.96 -23.01
N PRO A 262 -33.70 -29.08 -22.46
CA PRO A 262 -33.28 -29.14 -21.06
C PRO A 262 -31.91 -28.48 -20.83
N GLY A 263 -31.87 -27.54 -19.87
CA GLY A 263 -30.77 -27.31 -18.92
C GLY A 263 -29.44 -26.74 -19.44
N VAL A 264 -29.33 -25.41 -19.47
CA VAL A 264 -28.03 -24.71 -19.34
C VAL A 264 -27.74 -24.52 -17.84
N PRO A 265 -26.60 -24.96 -17.29
CA PRO A 265 -26.23 -24.69 -15.90
C PRO A 265 -25.82 -23.22 -15.68
N GLY A 266 -26.34 -22.61 -14.61
CA GLY A 266 -25.77 -21.40 -13.99
C GLY A 266 -26.45 -20.09 -14.37
N LYS A 267 -27.67 -19.85 -13.90
CA LYS A 267 -28.25 -18.50 -13.83
C LYS A 267 -28.50 -18.21 -12.36
N ASP A 268 -28.11 -17.03 -11.88
CA ASP A 268 -28.43 -16.56 -10.53
C ASP A 268 -29.95 -16.65 -10.30
N ILE A 269 -30.33 -17.33 -9.23
CA ILE A 269 -31.72 -17.46 -8.79
C ILE A 269 -31.86 -16.58 -7.55
N PRO A 270 -32.39 -15.36 -7.66
CA PRO A 270 -32.62 -14.52 -6.48
C PRO A 270 -33.70 -15.17 -5.60
N LEU A 271 -33.31 -15.63 -4.42
CA LEU A 271 -34.22 -16.18 -3.40
C LEU A 271 -34.72 -15.08 -2.46
N LEU A 272 -33.88 -14.07 -2.21
CA LEU A 272 -34.23 -12.81 -1.54
C LEU A 272 -33.36 -11.71 -2.14
N SER A 273 -33.97 -10.66 -2.68
CA SER A 273 -33.22 -9.52 -3.22
C SER A 273 -32.75 -8.59 -2.11
N LYS A 274 -31.64 -7.88 -2.33
CA LYS A 274 -31.23 -6.77 -1.46
C LYS A 274 -32.35 -5.75 -1.30
N ASN A 275 -32.38 -5.06 -0.16
CA ASN A 275 -33.39 -4.07 0.18
C ASN A 275 -34.82 -4.62 0.23
N ALA A 276 -34.97 -5.93 0.46
CA ALA A 276 -36.28 -6.56 0.57
C ALA A 276 -37.10 -5.97 1.72
N ALA A 277 -38.42 -6.12 1.63
CA ALA A 277 -39.30 -5.75 2.73
C ALA A 277 -39.18 -6.76 3.88
N TRP A 278 -39.03 -6.25 5.10
CA TRP A 278 -39.08 -7.02 6.33
C TRP A 278 -40.17 -6.48 7.23
N LYS A 279 -40.89 -7.39 7.89
CA LYS A 279 -41.60 -7.07 9.11
C LYS A 279 -40.59 -6.97 10.24
N TYR A 280 -40.79 -6.04 11.17
CA TYR A 280 -39.88 -5.82 12.27
C TYR A 280 -40.62 -5.49 13.57
N LEU A 281 -39.99 -5.88 14.68
CA LEU A 281 -40.40 -5.55 16.03
C LEU A 281 -39.21 -4.94 16.78
N ASP A 282 -39.37 -3.67 17.13
CA ASP A 282 -38.35 -2.76 17.67
C ASP A 282 -38.71 -2.26 19.08
N SER A 283 -39.47 -3.07 19.83
CA SER A 283 -40.03 -2.74 21.15
C SER A 283 -39.13 -3.15 22.32
N GLY A 284 -38.04 -3.88 22.06
CA GLY A 284 -37.16 -4.43 23.09
C GLY A 284 -37.82 -5.45 24.01
N THR A 285 -38.96 -6.02 23.60
CA THR A 285 -39.72 -7.00 24.38
C THR A 285 -39.24 -8.41 24.08
N ASP A 286 -39.05 -9.22 25.12
CA ASP A 286 -38.73 -10.64 24.99
C ASP A 286 -39.80 -11.39 24.17
N GLN A 287 -39.41 -11.91 23.01
CA GLN A 287 -40.28 -12.71 22.14
C GLN A 287 -40.16 -14.22 22.38
N GLY A 288 -39.25 -14.65 23.28
CA GLY A 288 -38.86 -16.05 23.42
C GLY A 288 -38.43 -16.65 22.08
N THR A 289 -38.82 -17.89 21.80
CA THR A 289 -38.45 -18.60 20.57
C THR A 289 -39.62 -18.80 19.59
N ALA A 290 -40.86 -18.54 20.02
CA ALA A 290 -42.07 -18.81 19.24
C ALA A 290 -42.14 -17.97 17.95
N TRP A 291 -41.61 -16.74 17.99
CA TRP A 291 -41.59 -15.81 16.88
C TRP A 291 -40.72 -16.25 15.69
N ARG A 292 -39.90 -17.30 15.84
CA ARG A 292 -39.05 -17.81 14.74
C ARG A 292 -39.81 -18.81 13.86
N ALA A 293 -40.90 -19.37 14.36
CA ALA A 293 -41.68 -20.41 13.68
C ALA A 293 -42.40 -19.87 12.43
N ALA A 294 -42.60 -20.74 11.45
CA ALA A 294 -43.29 -20.38 10.20
C ALA A 294 -44.74 -19.90 10.44
N GLY A 295 -45.45 -20.52 11.39
CA GLY A 295 -46.85 -20.18 11.71
C GLY A 295 -47.05 -19.06 12.74
N PHE A 296 -46.01 -18.31 13.10
CA PHE A 296 -46.16 -17.19 14.03
C PHE A 296 -46.95 -16.04 13.40
N ASP A 297 -47.91 -15.49 14.14
CA ASP A 297 -48.71 -14.34 13.72
C ASP A 297 -47.96 -13.03 14.00
N ASP A 298 -47.37 -12.47 12.95
CA ASP A 298 -46.68 -11.18 12.94
C ASP A 298 -47.52 -10.09 12.23
N SER A 299 -48.84 -10.23 12.20
CA SER A 299 -49.74 -9.24 11.58
C SER A 299 -49.66 -7.85 12.21
N GLU A 300 -49.38 -7.80 13.51
CA GLU A 300 -49.21 -6.55 14.28
C GLU A 300 -47.79 -5.96 14.19
N TRP A 301 -46.84 -6.65 13.55
CA TRP A 301 -45.48 -6.13 13.37
C TRP A 301 -45.47 -5.05 12.30
N LYS A 302 -44.62 -4.04 12.51
CA LYS A 302 -44.39 -2.99 11.50
C LYS A 302 -43.69 -3.60 10.29
N SER A 303 -43.76 -2.97 9.13
CA SER A 303 -43.03 -3.39 7.93
C SER A 303 -42.28 -2.24 7.29
N GLY A 304 -41.18 -2.56 6.61
CA GLY A 304 -40.40 -1.58 5.84
C GLY A 304 -39.32 -2.25 5.00
N SER A 305 -38.80 -1.52 4.01
CA SER A 305 -37.70 -2.00 3.19
C SER A 305 -36.39 -1.94 3.98
N ALA A 306 -35.61 -3.02 3.91
CA ALA A 306 -34.23 -2.99 4.32
C ALA A 306 -33.41 -2.05 3.40
N PRO A 307 -32.28 -1.50 3.86
CA PRO A 307 -31.70 -1.69 5.18
C PRO A 307 -32.51 -1.05 6.32
N LEU A 308 -32.72 -1.79 7.41
CA LEU A 308 -33.45 -1.35 8.59
C LEU A 308 -32.48 -1.05 9.73
N GLY A 309 -32.70 0.01 10.49
CA GLY A 309 -31.78 0.33 11.60
C GLY A 309 -31.79 1.80 12.03
N TYR A 310 -30.68 2.28 12.58
CA TYR A 310 -30.41 3.69 12.90
C TYR A 310 -28.89 3.91 13.03
N PRO A 311 -28.38 5.16 12.99
CA PRO A 311 -29.01 6.35 12.43
C PRO A 311 -29.10 6.27 10.89
N VAL A 312 -29.89 7.15 10.27
CA VAL A 312 -30.15 7.13 8.81
C VAL A 312 -28.87 7.21 7.95
N ALA A 313 -27.82 7.84 8.48
CA ALA A 313 -26.52 7.99 7.80
C ALA A 313 -25.74 6.66 7.66
N THR A 314 -26.09 5.63 8.44
CA THR A 314 -25.42 4.34 8.40
C THR A 314 -25.65 3.66 7.04
N SER A 315 -24.60 3.14 6.42
CA SER A 315 -24.67 2.51 5.11
C SER A 315 -23.63 1.42 4.92
N THR A 316 -23.87 0.50 3.99
CA THR A 316 -22.84 -0.40 3.48
C THR A 316 -22.70 -0.27 1.97
N ALA A 317 -21.53 -0.63 1.43
CA ALA A 317 -21.27 -0.59 -0.02
C ALA A 317 -22.25 -1.47 -0.82
N LEU A 318 -22.64 -2.64 -0.26
CA LEU A 318 -23.50 -3.60 -0.96
C LEU A 318 -25.00 -3.24 -0.88
N PHE A 319 -25.46 -2.78 0.29
CA PHE A 319 -26.88 -2.60 0.59
C PHE A 319 -27.33 -1.12 0.63
N GLY A 320 -26.39 -0.17 0.64
CA GLY A 320 -26.68 1.26 0.64
C GLY A 320 -27.04 1.79 2.03
N GLY A 321 -27.73 2.93 2.10
CA GLY A 321 -28.13 3.55 3.38
C GLY A 321 -29.43 2.98 3.96
N ILE A 322 -29.69 3.26 5.24
CA ILE A 322 -30.92 2.86 5.93
C ILE A 322 -32.16 3.43 5.25
N LYS A 323 -33.05 2.54 4.82
CA LYS A 323 -34.35 2.88 4.22
C LYS A 323 -35.48 2.90 5.23
N GLN A 324 -35.38 2.10 6.28
CA GLN A 324 -36.39 2.02 7.33
C GLN A 324 -35.74 2.25 8.70
N LEU A 325 -36.02 3.42 9.28
CA LEU A 325 -35.63 3.68 10.65
C LEU A 325 -36.43 2.77 11.60
N ILE A 326 -35.75 2.14 12.55
CA ILE A 326 -36.38 1.37 13.63
C ILE A 326 -36.12 2.04 14.99
N SER A 327 -37.00 1.81 15.96
CA SER A 327 -36.90 2.38 17.30
C SER A 327 -35.77 1.75 18.11
N TYR A 328 -34.92 2.57 18.72
CA TYR A 328 -34.00 2.13 19.77
C TYR A 328 -34.61 2.12 21.17
N GLY A 329 -35.89 2.47 21.30
CA GLY A 329 -36.59 2.63 22.58
C GLY A 329 -36.56 4.07 23.09
N PRO A 330 -37.06 4.32 24.32
CA PRO A 330 -37.29 5.67 24.83
C PRO A 330 -36.00 6.40 25.23
N SER A 331 -34.84 5.74 25.21
CA SER A 331 -33.59 6.27 25.74
C SER A 331 -32.42 5.99 24.81
N SER A 332 -31.79 7.05 24.30
CA SER A 332 -30.60 6.96 23.44
C SER A 332 -29.35 6.43 24.16
N SER A 333 -29.33 6.44 25.50
CA SER A 333 -28.26 5.86 26.34
C SER A 333 -28.62 4.50 26.96
N LYS A 334 -29.83 4.00 26.70
CA LYS A 334 -30.34 2.71 27.17
C LYS A 334 -31.20 2.08 26.07
N LYS A 335 -30.58 1.87 24.92
CA LYS A 335 -31.22 1.32 23.73
C LYS A 335 -31.58 -0.14 23.95
N TYR A 336 -32.60 -0.60 23.23
CA TYR A 336 -32.93 -2.01 23.19
C TYR A 336 -31.78 -2.80 22.59
N ILE A 337 -31.42 -3.92 23.23
CA ILE A 337 -30.33 -4.78 22.77
C ILE A 337 -30.73 -5.52 21.51
N THR A 338 -31.96 -6.01 21.42
CA THR A 338 -32.41 -6.87 20.33
C THR A 338 -33.52 -6.24 19.52
N SER A 339 -33.40 -6.32 18.20
CA SER A 339 -34.46 -6.06 17.22
C SER A 339 -34.76 -7.32 16.43
N TYR A 340 -36.05 -7.58 16.20
CA TYR A 340 -36.51 -8.79 15.51
C TYR A 340 -37.03 -8.47 14.12
N PHE A 341 -36.70 -9.31 13.14
CA PHE A 341 -37.07 -9.14 11.74
C PHE A 341 -37.66 -10.44 11.20
N ARG A 342 -38.70 -10.35 10.36
CA ARG A 342 -39.32 -11.48 9.66
C ARG A 342 -39.64 -11.11 8.22
N THR A 343 -39.40 -12.02 7.28
CA THR A 343 -39.86 -11.89 5.90
C THR A 343 -40.21 -13.26 5.33
N THR A 344 -40.85 -13.27 4.17
CA THR A 344 -41.21 -14.49 3.44
C THR A 344 -40.48 -14.54 2.11
N ILE A 345 -39.99 -15.72 1.74
CA ILE A 345 -39.45 -16.00 0.42
C ILE A 345 -40.29 -17.07 -0.27
N GLU A 346 -40.48 -16.93 -1.58
CA GLU A 346 -41.08 -17.97 -2.41
C GLU A 346 -39.97 -18.82 -3.00
N SER A 347 -39.92 -20.09 -2.62
CA SER A 347 -38.93 -21.04 -3.12
C SER A 347 -39.57 -21.95 -4.15
N ALA A 348 -39.06 -21.92 -5.38
CA ALA A 348 -39.51 -22.79 -6.46
C ALA A 348 -38.30 -23.54 -7.06
N GLY A 349 -38.44 -24.83 -7.32
CA GLY A 349 -37.41 -25.63 -7.97
C GLY A 349 -36.17 -25.82 -7.09
N LEU A 350 -36.35 -26.04 -5.79
CA LEU A 350 -35.26 -26.25 -4.83
C LEU A 350 -34.37 -27.45 -5.19
N SER A 351 -34.90 -28.44 -5.92
CA SER A 351 -34.12 -29.56 -6.48
C SER A 351 -33.03 -29.10 -7.45
N ASP A 352 -33.26 -27.98 -8.12
CA ASP A 352 -32.37 -27.44 -9.15
C ASP A 352 -31.34 -26.50 -8.54
N ILE A 353 -31.56 -26.03 -7.31
CA ILE A 353 -30.64 -25.20 -6.54
C ILE A 353 -29.55 -26.08 -5.93
N THR A 354 -28.35 -26.04 -6.52
CA THR A 354 -27.16 -26.76 -6.08
C THR A 354 -26.40 -26.05 -4.96
N LYS A 355 -26.37 -24.70 -4.97
CA LYS A 355 -25.68 -23.83 -4.01
C LYS A 355 -26.55 -22.64 -3.57
N ILE A 356 -26.47 -22.21 -2.32
CA ILE A 356 -27.15 -21.03 -1.77
C ILE A 356 -26.14 -20.16 -1.03
N VAL A 357 -26.01 -18.89 -1.42
CA VAL A 357 -25.14 -17.90 -0.77
C VAL A 357 -25.99 -16.79 -0.16
N GLY A 358 -25.74 -16.48 1.11
CA GLY A 358 -26.30 -15.31 1.79
C GLY A 358 -25.26 -14.20 1.86
N GLN A 359 -25.67 -12.98 1.55
CA GLN A 359 -24.90 -11.77 1.81
C GLN A 359 -25.68 -10.88 2.76
N PHE A 360 -25.01 -10.28 3.73
CA PHE A 360 -25.62 -9.60 4.86
C PHE A 360 -25.00 -8.23 5.03
N GLY A 361 -25.81 -7.24 5.35
CA GLY A 361 -25.36 -6.01 5.98
C GLY A 361 -25.80 -6.06 7.43
N VAL A 362 -24.85 -6.07 8.36
CA VAL A 362 -25.11 -6.21 9.79
C VAL A 362 -24.17 -5.32 10.58
N ASP A 363 -24.68 -4.68 11.61
CA ASP A 363 -23.85 -4.02 12.62
C ASP A 363 -23.35 -5.03 13.67
N ASP A 364 -23.64 -4.85 14.95
CA ASP A 364 -23.00 -5.59 16.03
C ASP A 364 -23.13 -7.12 15.92
N GLY A 365 -24.31 -7.73 15.79
CA GLY A 365 -24.42 -9.19 15.71
C GLY A 365 -25.78 -9.69 15.26
N VAL A 366 -25.83 -10.89 14.67
CA VAL A 366 -27.09 -11.46 14.16
C VAL A 366 -27.19 -12.97 14.32
N VAL A 367 -28.42 -13.45 14.55
CA VAL A 367 -28.80 -14.85 14.37
C VAL A 367 -29.95 -14.94 13.37
N LEU A 368 -29.79 -15.77 12.33
CA LEU A 368 -30.77 -16.01 11.28
C LEU A 368 -31.41 -17.39 11.42
N TYR A 369 -32.73 -17.41 11.29
CA TYR A 369 -33.58 -18.59 11.30
C TYR A 369 -34.34 -18.73 9.98
N ALA A 370 -34.50 -19.97 9.53
CA ALA A 370 -35.40 -20.31 8.43
C ALA A 370 -36.39 -21.38 8.90
N ASN A 371 -37.69 -21.11 8.75
CA ASN A 371 -38.78 -21.96 9.21
C ASN A 371 -38.66 -22.44 10.67
N GLY A 372 -38.06 -21.62 11.55
CA GLY A 372 -37.86 -21.92 12.97
C GLY A 372 -36.55 -22.61 13.34
N SER A 373 -35.71 -22.97 12.36
CA SER A 373 -34.38 -23.54 12.60
C SER A 373 -33.28 -22.49 12.40
N GLU A 374 -32.27 -22.44 13.27
CA GLU A 374 -31.10 -21.58 13.11
C GLU A 374 -30.27 -22.05 11.91
N VAL A 375 -29.95 -21.12 11.00
CA VAL A 375 -29.22 -21.42 9.77
C VAL A 375 -27.94 -20.61 9.60
N TYR A 376 -27.81 -19.49 10.34
CA TYR A 376 -26.60 -18.67 10.34
C TYR A 376 -26.50 -17.84 11.61
N ARG A 377 -25.27 -17.56 12.03
CA ARG A 377 -24.94 -16.74 13.19
C ARG A 377 -23.67 -15.96 12.90
N PHE A 378 -23.65 -14.68 13.24
CA PHE A 378 -22.50 -13.80 13.12
C PHE A 378 -22.35 -12.93 14.37
N ASN A 379 -21.12 -12.82 14.87
CA ASN A 379 -20.73 -12.04 16.04
C ASN A 379 -21.64 -12.22 17.28
N MET A 380 -22.07 -13.46 17.54
CA MET A 380 -22.92 -13.83 18.68
C MET A 380 -22.31 -14.98 19.48
N PRO A 381 -22.40 -14.97 20.84
CA PRO A 381 -21.83 -16.02 21.69
C PRO A 381 -22.48 -17.39 21.42
N GLU A 382 -21.80 -18.49 21.73
CA GLU A 382 -22.39 -19.84 21.65
C GLU A 382 -23.57 -20.01 22.62
N GLY A 383 -24.57 -20.79 22.21
CA GLY A 383 -25.77 -21.07 23.00
C GLY A 383 -27.02 -20.30 22.55
N GLU A 384 -28.14 -20.58 23.22
CA GLU A 384 -29.45 -19.99 22.92
C GLU A 384 -29.50 -18.52 23.38
N PRO A 385 -29.60 -17.54 22.46
CA PRO A 385 -29.67 -16.14 22.83
C PRO A 385 -31.04 -15.81 23.43
N ASN A 386 -31.07 -14.84 24.34
CA ASN A 386 -32.28 -14.14 24.76
C ASN A 386 -32.16 -12.66 24.38
N TYR A 387 -33.22 -11.88 24.56
CA TYR A 387 -33.29 -10.47 24.14
C TYR A 387 -32.28 -9.52 24.84
N LEU A 388 -31.53 -10.01 25.84
CA LEU A 388 -30.46 -9.27 26.52
C LEU A 388 -29.06 -9.83 26.20
N THR A 389 -28.97 -10.92 25.43
CA THR A 389 -27.69 -11.44 24.96
C THR A 389 -27.03 -10.37 24.08
N LEU A 390 -25.78 -10.02 24.39
CA LEU A 390 -25.01 -9.04 23.63
C LEU A 390 -24.26 -9.74 22.50
N SER A 391 -23.94 -8.99 21.43
CA SER A 391 -22.95 -9.45 20.46
C SER A 391 -21.59 -9.73 21.13
N ALA A 392 -20.73 -10.51 20.49
CA ALA A 392 -19.44 -10.88 21.07
C ALA A 392 -18.45 -9.69 21.07
N THR A 393 -18.38 -8.93 19.98
CA THR A 393 -17.56 -7.71 19.83
C THR A 393 -18.38 -6.52 19.32
N THR A 394 -17.88 -5.30 19.51
CA THR A 394 -18.46 -4.10 18.90
C THR A 394 -18.05 -4.03 17.43
N LEU A 395 -18.97 -3.72 16.53
CA LEU A 395 -18.61 -3.15 15.23
C LEU A 395 -18.81 -1.63 15.30
N ASN A 396 -17.81 -0.86 14.83
CA ASN A 396 -17.88 0.60 14.87
C ASN A 396 -18.67 1.17 13.67
N ASP A 397 -18.80 0.38 12.62
CA ASP A 397 -19.59 0.62 11.41
C ASP A 397 -20.17 -0.74 10.96
N PRO A 398 -21.33 -0.76 10.27
CA PRO A 398 -21.91 -1.99 9.77
C PRO A 398 -21.00 -2.72 8.76
N SER A 399 -20.85 -4.02 8.95
CA SER A 399 -20.09 -4.90 8.05
C SER A 399 -20.96 -5.49 6.94
N THR A 400 -20.31 -5.88 5.84
CA THR A 400 -20.91 -6.74 4.82
C THR A 400 -20.33 -8.15 4.93
N GLU A 401 -21.16 -9.14 5.24
CA GLU A 401 -20.75 -10.53 5.41
C GLU A 401 -21.26 -11.40 4.27
N THR A 402 -20.51 -12.44 3.88
CA THR A 402 -20.94 -13.43 2.88
C THR A 402 -20.78 -14.84 3.43
N ALA A 403 -21.82 -15.68 3.34
CA ALA A 403 -21.81 -17.05 3.84
C ALA A 403 -22.40 -18.05 2.83
N ASP A 404 -21.80 -19.24 2.74
CA ASP A 404 -22.40 -20.39 2.07
C ASP A 404 -23.41 -21.05 3.02
N LEU A 405 -24.69 -20.94 2.69
CA LEU A 405 -25.80 -21.43 3.51
C LEU A 405 -26.42 -22.71 2.94
N THR A 406 -25.78 -23.30 1.92
CA THR A 406 -26.36 -24.41 1.14
C THR A 406 -26.84 -25.56 2.01
N GLN A 407 -25.99 -26.04 2.92
CA GLN A 407 -26.32 -27.20 3.76
C GLN A 407 -27.44 -26.89 4.75
N ALA A 408 -27.37 -25.72 5.42
CA ALA A 408 -28.33 -25.32 6.43
C ALA A 408 -29.71 -25.06 5.82
N LEU A 409 -29.78 -24.32 4.71
CA LEU A 409 -31.05 -23.97 4.07
C LEU A 409 -31.70 -25.14 3.33
N LYS A 410 -30.92 -26.05 2.70
CA LYS A 410 -31.48 -27.26 2.08
C LYS A 410 -32.15 -28.20 3.08
N ALA A 411 -31.76 -28.15 4.35
CA ALA A 411 -32.37 -28.99 5.38
C ALA A 411 -33.75 -28.47 5.83
N VAL A 412 -34.09 -27.20 5.55
CA VAL A 412 -35.23 -26.51 6.18
C VAL A 412 -36.16 -25.79 5.21
N LEU A 413 -35.69 -25.42 4.02
CA LEU A 413 -36.53 -24.85 2.96
C LEU A 413 -37.39 -25.92 2.29
N HIS A 414 -38.60 -25.56 1.92
CA HIS A 414 -39.54 -26.38 1.15
C HIS A 414 -40.11 -25.62 -0.05
N GLU A 415 -40.66 -26.32 -1.03
CA GLU A 415 -41.34 -25.67 -2.17
C GLU A 415 -42.50 -24.78 -1.68
N GLY A 416 -42.62 -23.58 -2.24
CA GLY A 416 -43.57 -22.54 -1.85
C GLY A 416 -43.02 -21.55 -0.83
N THR A 417 -43.93 -20.99 -0.02
CA THR A 417 -43.63 -19.92 0.94
C THR A 417 -42.79 -20.44 2.12
N ASN A 418 -41.64 -19.81 2.36
CA ASN A 418 -40.80 -20.06 3.53
C ASN A 418 -40.64 -18.77 4.34
N VAL A 419 -40.42 -18.90 5.64
CA VAL A 419 -40.18 -17.76 6.54
C VAL A 419 -38.71 -17.66 6.87
N LEU A 420 -38.15 -16.46 6.68
CA LEU A 420 -36.86 -16.05 7.24
C LEU A 420 -37.11 -15.13 8.42
N ALA A 421 -36.38 -15.35 9.51
CA ALA A 421 -36.49 -14.57 10.74
C ALA A 421 -35.08 -14.26 11.28
N ALA A 422 -34.81 -13.03 11.70
CA ALA A 422 -33.51 -12.61 12.20
C ALA A 422 -33.66 -11.84 13.51
N GLU A 423 -32.74 -12.06 14.45
CA GLU A 423 -32.55 -11.19 15.62
C GLU A 423 -31.18 -10.54 15.55
N VAL A 424 -31.17 -9.21 15.58
CA VAL A 424 -29.95 -8.40 15.57
C VAL A 424 -29.71 -7.87 16.97
N HIS A 425 -28.49 -8.09 17.48
CA HIS A 425 -28.11 -7.83 18.86
C HIS A 425 -26.96 -6.83 18.93
N GLN A 426 -27.14 -5.83 19.78
CA GLN A 426 -26.15 -4.80 20.05
C GLN A 426 -25.09 -5.27 21.05
N ARG A 427 -23.88 -4.73 20.96
CA ARG A 427 -22.81 -5.00 21.93
C ARG A 427 -23.09 -4.36 23.28
N SER A 428 -23.84 -3.26 23.28
CA SER A 428 -24.25 -2.56 24.50
C SER A 428 -25.51 -1.72 24.26
N ALA A 429 -26.20 -1.36 25.35
CA ALA A 429 -27.32 -0.43 25.31
C ALA A 429 -26.92 1.02 24.96
N GLY A 430 -25.62 1.28 24.77
CA GLY A 430 -25.08 2.55 24.28
C GLY A 430 -24.60 2.51 22.83
N SER A 431 -24.78 1.39 22.12
CA SER A 431 -24.33 1.26 20.72
C SER A 431 -24.91 2.37 19.84
N SER A 432 -24.09 2.95 18.97
CA SER A 432 -24.41 4.14 18.16
C SER A 432 -25.50 3.87 17.15
N ASP A 433 -25.51 2.66 16.59
CA ASP A 433 -26.19 2.31 15.36
C ASP A 433 -26.67 0.87 15.36
N VAL A 434 -27.67 0.54 14.55
CA VAL A 434 -28.11 -0.82 14.21
C VAL A 434 -28.23 -0.82 12.71
N TYR A 435 -27.86 -1.92 12.06
CA TYR A 435 -28.08 -2.09 10.63
C TYR A 435 -28.45 -3.53 10.30
N TRP A 436 -29.47 -3.69 9.45
CA TRP A 436 -29.92 -5.00 8.96
C TRP A 436 -30.40 -4.94 7.51
N ASP A 437 -29.71 -5.67 6.64
CA ASP A 437 -30.21 -6.12 5.34
C ASP A 437 -29.60 -7.47 4.98
N MET A 438 -30.22 -8.21 4.06
CA MET A 438 -29.60 -9.37 3.44
C MET A 438 -30.16 -9.65 2.05
N GLN A 439 -29.36 -10.32 1.24
CA GLN A 439 -29.81 -10.99 0.02
C GLN A 439 -29.43 -12.47 0.02
N LEU A 440 -30.22 -13.29 -0.66
CA LEU A 440 -30.06 -14.73 -0.75
C LEU A 440 -30.11 -15.15 -2.22
N ILE A 441 -29.08 -15.86 -2.69
CA ILE A 441 -28.90 -16.22 -4.09
C ILE A 441 -28.73 -17.74 -4.21
N GLY A 442 -29.59 -18.39 -4.98
CA GLY A 442 -29.50 -19.78 -5.38
C GLY A 442 -28.77 -19.93 -6.72
N ASN A 443 -27.93 -20.96 -6.86
CA ASN A 443 -27.06 -21.16 -8.02
C ASN A 443 -26.38 -19.87 -8.50
N PRO A 444 -25.75 -19.09 -7.61
CA PRO A 444 -24.95 -17.96 -8.08
C PRO A 444 -23.98 -18.48 -9.14
N GLN A 445 -23.88 -17.79 -10.27
CA GLN A 445 -22.98 -18.14 -11.35
C GLN A 445 -21.63 -18.47 -10.73
N ALA A 446 -21.08 -19.61 -11.13
CA ALA A 446 -19.74 -19.98 -10.72
C ALA A 446 -18.76 -18.98 -11.36
N THR A 447 -18.47 -17.88 -10.67
CA THR A 447 -17.08 -17.47 -10.57
C THR A 447 -16.33 -18.64 -9.91
N ALA A 448 -15.11 -18.90 -10.37
CA ALA A 448 -14.31 -20.02 -9.89
C ALA A 448 -14.39 -20.13 -8.34
N PRO A 449 -14.42 -21.34 -7.76
CA PRO A 449 -14.67 -21.49 -6.33
C PRO A 449 -13.60 -20.73 -5.52
N GLY A 450 -13.97 -19.61 -4.90
CA GLY A 450 -13.12 -18.95 -3.90
C GLY A 450 -13.20 -17.44 -3.68
N THR A 451 -13.91 -16.61 -4.44
CA THR A 451 -13.82 -15.14 -4.28
C THR A 451 -15.18 -14.41 -4.11
N PRO A 452 -15.28 -13.45 -3.17
CA PRO A 452 -16.27 -12.36 -3.23
C PRO A 452 -15.93 -11.36 -4.35
N LEU A 453 -16.93 -10.95 -5.13
CA LEU A 453 -16.89 -9.99 -6.24
C LEU A 453 -16.67 -8.53 -5.75
N ASP A 454 -15.54 -8.23 -5.10
CA ASP A 454 -15.21 -6.87 -4.67
C ASP A 454 -13.98 -6.31 -5.41
N PRO A 455 -14.17 -5.40 -6.40
CA PRO A 455 -13.07 -4.78 -7.11
C PRO A 455 -12.36 -3.69 -6.28
N HIS A 456 -12.86 -3.32 -5.10
CA HIS A 456 -12.28 -2.24 -4.31
C HIS A 456 -10.95 -2.64 -3.65
N PRO A 457 -9.96 -1.72 -3.61
CA PRO A 457 -8.73 -1.92 -2.85
C PRO A 457 -8.95 -2.19 -1.37
N THR A 458 -8.31 -3.24 -0.86
CA THR A 458 -8.24 -3.59 0.57
C THR A 458 -6.79 -3.85 0.98
N ALA A 459 -6.52 -3.90 2.29
CA ALA A 459 -5.17 -4.10 2.83
C ALA A 459 -4.14 -3.11 2.25
N ILE A 460 -4.55 -1.84 2.12
CA ILE A 460 -3.70 -0.78 1.59
C ILE A 460 -2.56 -0.51 2.58
N ALA A 461 -1.32 -0.56 2.09
CA ALA A 461 -0.13 -0.27 2.85
C ALA A 461 0.78 0.70 2.09
N LEU A 462 1.26 1.73 2.79
CA LEU A 462 2.31 2.62 2.33
C LEU A 462 3.67 2.17 2.88
N THR A 463 4.70 2.13 2.04
CA THR A 463 6.07 1.76 2.43
C THR A 463 7.08 2.65 1.71
N TYR A 464 8.29 2.81 2.25
CA TYR A 464 9.34 3.54 1.53
C TYR A 464 9.99 2.66 0.46
N LYS A 465 9.87 3.08 -0.80
CA LYS A 465 10.43 2.38 -1.98
C LYS A 465 11.52 3.23 -2.64
N GLY A 466 12.63 3.40 -1.94
CA GLY A 466 13.74 4.27 -2.37
C GLY A 466 13.90 5.45 -1.42
N ASP A 467 14.22 6.62 -1.97
CA ASP A 467 14.42 7.87 -1.22
C ASP A 467 13.06 8.45 -0.79
N PRO A 468 12.76 8.51 0.52
CA PRO A 468 11.48 9.02 1.03
C PRO A 468 11.19 10.49 0.70
N SER A 469 12.18 11.26 0.25
CA SER A 469 11.99 12.66 -0.15
C SER A 469 11.38 12.81 -1.54
N ASN A 470 11.43 11.77 -2.38
CA ASN A 470 10.97 11.84 -3.77
C ASN A 470 10.26 10.58 -4.28
N THR A 471 10.13 9.55 -3.44
CA THR A 471 9.41 8.30 -3.76
C THR A 471 8.46 7.87 -2.65
N GLN A 472 7.40 7.16 -3.02
CA GLN A 472 6.47 6.50 -2.09
C GLN A 472 6.01 5.17 -2.70
N GLY A 473 6.11 4.08 -1.94
CA GLY A 473 5.60 2.77 -2.33
C GLY A 473 4.19 2.53 -1.81
N PHE A 474 3.40 1.82 -2.61
CA PHE A 474 2.01 1.43 -2.33
C PHE A 474 1.82 -0.04 -2.64
N ALA A 475 1.09 -0.74 -1.77
CA ALA A 475 0.62 -2.09 -2.02
C ALA A 475 -0.84 -2.24 -1.55
N TRP A 476 -1.63 -3.04 -2.27
CA TRP A 476 -3.00 -3.35 -1.88
C TRP A 476 -3.47 -4.65 -2.55
N TYR A 477 -4.58 -5.19 -2.07
CA TYR A 477 -5.28 -6.32 -2.66
C TYR A 477 -6.59 -5.92 -3.33
N THR A 478 -6.99 -6.68 -4.35
CA THR A 478 -8.34 -6.67 -4.93
C THR A 478 -8.77 -8.09 -5.33
N ASP A 479 -10.00 -8.23 -5.85
CA ASP A 479 -10.43 -9.45 -6.54
C ASP A 479 -9.50 -9.80 -7.73
N PRO A 480 -9.12 -11.08 -7.93
CA PRO A 480 -8.24 -11.51 -9.01
C PRO A 480 -8.73 -11.17 -10.43
N ALA A 481 -10.03 -10.91 -10.63
CA ALA A 481 -10.58 -10.46 -11.91
C ALA A 481 -10.18 -9.02 -12.25
N VAL A 482 -9.81 -8.20 -11.27
CA VAL A 482 -9.29 -6.85 -11.50
C VAL A 482 -7.98 -6.96 -12.28
N THR A 483 -7.90 -6.28 -13.43
CA THR A 483 -6.73 -6.35 -14.31
C THR A 483 -5.87 -5.09 -14.25
N GLY A 484 -6.46 -3.95 -13.91
CA GLY A 484 -5.76 -2.68 -13.77
C GLY A 484 -4.96 -2.57 -12.47
N THR A 485 -3.95 -1.71 -12.48
CA THR A 485 -3.16 -1.35 -11.29
C THR A 485 -2.73 0.09 -11.44
N GLN A 486 -3.50 1.00 -10.85
CA GLN A 486 -3.35 2.44 -11.04
C GLN A 486 -3.26 3.17 -9.71
N LEU A 487 -2.40 4.17 -9.68
CA LEU A 487 -2.26 5.15 -8.63
C LEU A 487 -2.42 6.54 -9.25
N GLU A 488 -3.24 7.37 -8.64
CA GLU A 488 -3.34 8.79 -8.97
C GLU A 488 -3.03 9.63 -7.75
N LEU A 489 -2.26 10.69 -7.93
CA LEU A 489 -1.95 11.63 -6.86
C LEU A 489 -1.75 13.05 -7.37
N ALA A 490 -2.05 14.03 -6.52
CA ALA A 490 -1.76 15.44 -6.75
C ALA A 490 -1.27 16.08 -5.44
N GLU A 491 -0.53 17.19 -5.54
CA GLU A 491 -0.17 17.99 -4.36
C GLU A 491 -1.47 18.38 -3.63
N THR A 492 -1.57 18.10 -2.33
CA THR A 492 -2.81 18.34 -1.55
C THR A 492 -3.26 19.79 -1.64
N SER A 493 -2.31 20.73 -1.71
CA SER A 493 -2.58 22.17 -1.89
C SER A 493 -3.34 22.53 -3.18
N LYS A 494 -3.38 21.62 -4.17
CA LYS A 494 -4.09 21.79 -5.44
C LYS A 494 -5.43 21.06 -5.48
N VAL A 495 -5.71 20.21 -4.49
CA VAL A 495 -6.97 19.47 -4.40
C VAL A 495 -8.07 20.39 -3.93
N THR A 496 -9.14 20.48 -4.72
CA THR A 496 -10.31 21.31 -4.43
C THR A 496 -11.56 20.44 -4.39
N GLY A 497 -12.38 20.59 -3.35
CA GLY A 497 -13.64 19.83 -3.22
C GLY A 497 -13.46 18.32 -3.06
N GLY A 498 -12.32 17.87 -2.51
CA GLY A 498 -12.04 16.45 -2.29
C GLY A 498 -11.85 15.64 -3.59
N THR A 499 -11.55 16.30 -4.70
CA THR A 499 -11.32 15.64 -6.01
C THR A 499 -9.92 15.96 -6.53
N LEU A 500 -9.23 14.98 -7.09
CA LEU A 500 -7.93 15.18 -7.71
C LEU A 500 -8.07 16.01 -9.01
N PRO A 501 -7.37 17.15 -9.15
CA PRO A 501 -7.48 18.05 -10.31
C PRO A 501 -6.83 17.43 -11.57
N ALA A 502 -7.63 17.21 -12.62
CA ALA A 502 -7.18 16.50 -13.83
C ALA A 502 -5.85 17.00 -14.47
N ASN A 503 -5.56 18.30 -14.44
CA ASN A 503 -4.34 18.88 -15.02
C ASN A 503 -3.09 18.80 -14.12
N ASP A 504 -3.29 18.53 -12.83
CA ASP A 504 -2.23 18.46 -11.83
C ASP A 504 -2.07 17.06 -11.22
N THR A 505 -2.95 16.12 -11.60
CA THR A 505 -2.86 14.70 -11.23
C THR A 505 -1.73 14.02 -11.98
N MET A 506 -0.84 13.39 -11.21
CA MET A 506 0.13 12.42 -11.67
C MET A 506 -0.50 11.03 -11.61
N SER A 507 -0.36 10.25 -12.68
CA SER A 507 -0.83 8.87 -12.74
C SER A 507 0.35 7.93 -12.89
N PHE A 508 0.32 6.82 -12.16
CA PHE A 508 1.32 5.77 -12.19
C PHE A 508 0.63 4.42 -12.39
N THR A 509 1.20 3.60 -13.27
CA THR A 509 0.78 2.20 -13.46
C THR A 509 1.73 1.29 -12.73
N GLY A 510 1.19 0.30 -12.03
CA GLY A 510 1.97 -0.67 -11.28
C GLY A 510 1.82 -2.10 -11.77
N ASP A 511 2.35 -3.00 -10.96
CA ASP A 511 2.36 -4.43 -11.22
C ASP A 511 1.24 -5.14 -10.47
N LYS A 512 0.57 -6.06 -11.17
CA LYS A 512 -0.36 -7.03 -10.60
C LYS A 512 0.31 -8.40 -10.48
N MET A 513 0.09 -9.07 -9.36
CA MET A 513 0.42 -10.48 -9.14
C MET A 513 -0.79 -11.23 -8.60
N GLU A 514 -1.20 -12.32 -9.26
CA GLU A 514 -2.15 -13.25 -8.63
C GLU A 514 -1.43 -14.05 -7.55
N VAL A 515 -2.01 -14.06 -6.35
CA VAL A 515 -1.46 -14.73 -5.17
C VAL A 515 -2.43 -15.78 -4.65
N TYR A 516 -1.88 -16.88 -4.12
CA TYR A 516 -2.65 -18.05 -3.69
C TYR A 516 -2.33 -18.37 -2.23
N VAL A 517 -3.21 -17.93 -1.34
CA VAL A 517 -2.97 -17.85 0.10
C VAL A 517 -3.94 -18.75 0.88
N PHE A 518 -3.59 -19.09 2.12
CA PHE A 518 -4.48 -19.82 3.02
C PHE A 518 -5.17 -18.84 3.95
N GLN A 519 -6.50 -18.73 3.91
CA GLN A 519 -7.21 -17.76 4.76
C GLN A 519 -7.12 -18.10 6.25
N SER A 520 -7.20 -19.40 6.55
CA SER A 520 -7.25 -19.92 7.91
C SER A 520 -6.38 -21.17 8.07
N SER A 521 -6.06 -21.52 9.33
CA SER A 521 -5.35 -22.77 9.64
C SER A 521 -6.12 -24.02 9.19
N ALA A 522 -7.46 -23.94 9.17
CA ALA A 522 -8.32 -25.01 8.65
C ALA A 522 -8.17 -25.16 7.13
N ASP A 523 -8.18 -24.05 6.40
CA ASP A 523 -7.95 -24.03 4.95
C ASP A 523 -6.55 -24.55 4.61
N LYS A 524 -5.52 -24.14 5.36
CA LYS A 524 -4.15 -24.68 5.22
C LYS A 524 -4.10 -26.19 5.41
N SER A 525 -4.76 -26.70 6.45
CA SER A 525 -4.83 -28.14 6.73
C SER A 525 -5.58 -28.92 5.66
N ALA A 526 -6.59 -28.30 5.05
CA ALA A 526 -7.36 -28.85 3.93
C ALA A 526 -6.68 -28.66 2.57
N GLY A 527 -5.57 -27.91 2.48
CA GLY A 527 -4.95 -27.52 1.21
C GLY A 527 -5.81 -26.59 0.36
N LYS A 528 -6.82 -25.94 0.96
CA LYS A 528 -7.76 -25.02 0.29
C LYS A 528 -7.16 -23.62 0.26
N LYS A 529 -6.99 -23.06 -0.94
CA LYS A 529 -6.43 -21.71 -1.13
C LYS A 529 -7.48 -20.72 -1.62
N THR A 530 -7.30 -19.47 -1.25
CA THR A 530 -8.02 -18.32 -1.80
C THR A 530 -7.09 -17.55 -2.71
N THR A 531 -7.65 -16.96 -3.77
CA THR A 531 -6.88 -16.21 -4.77
C THR A 531 -7.17 -14.72 -4.61
N TYR A 532 -6.13 -13.89 -4.65
CA TYR A 532 -6.21 -12.43 -4.66
C TYR A 532 -5.35 -11.86 -5.79
N ALA A 533 -5.65 -10.64 -6.23
CA ALA A 533 -4.70 -9.81 -6.94
C ALA A 533 -3.94 -8.92 -5.95
N SER A 534 -2.63 -9.12 -5.82
CA SER A 534 -1.71 -8.22 -5.12
C SER A 534 -1.20 -7.18 -6.11
N HIS A 535 -1.35 -5.92 -5.76
CA HIS A 535 -0.98 -4.77 -6.57
C HIS A 535 0.15 -4.00 -5.92
N LYS A 536 1.11 -3.52 -6.71
CA LYS A 536 2.19 -2.66 -6.22
C LYS A 536 2.51 -1.54 -7.18
N VAL A 537 2.66 -0.33 -6.66
CA VAL A 537 3.04 0.86 -7.43
C VAL A 537 4.04 1.68 -6.61
N ALA A 538 5.08 2.19 -7.25
CA ALA A 538 5.94 3.22 -6.68
C ALA A 538 5.70 4.56 -7.37
N ALA A 539 5.25 5.56 -6.63
CA ALA A 539 5.28 6.95 -7.09
C ALA A 539 6.72 7.45 -7.05
N VAL A 540 7.19 8.04 -8.15
CA VAL A 540 8.55 8.56 -8.31
C VAL A 540 8.53 10.01 -8.79
N GLY A 541 9.61 10.76 -8.51
CA GLY A 541 9.72 12.15 -8.93
C GLY A 541 8.86 13.11 -8.11
N LEU A 542 8.51 12.72 -6.88
CA LEU A 542 7.77 13.56 -5.95
C LEU A 542 8.65 14.71 -5.43
N LYS A 543 8.01 15.80 -5.03
CA LYS A 543 8.69 16.94 -4.40
C LYS A 543 8.98 16.63 -2.94
N PRO A 544 10.16 16.98 -2.42
CA PRO A 544 10.45 16.88 -0.98
C PRO A 544 9.53 17.73 -0.10
N GLY A 545 9.30 17.28 1.14
CA GLY A 545 8.51 17.98 2.16
C GLY A 545 7.05 18.27 1.79
N THR A 546 6.52 17.61 0.76
CA THR A 546 5.25 17.95 0.12
C THR A 546 4.19 16.94 0.51
N GLU A 547 3.01 17.44 0.86
CA GLU A 547 1.83 16.61 1.11
C GLU A 547 1.10 16.33 -0.21
N TYR A 548 0.75 15.07 -0.41
CA TYR A 548 0.07 14.57 -1.60
C TYR A 548 -1.23 13.90 -1.20
N SER A 549 -2.30 14.18 -1.94
CA SER A 549 -3.54 13.43 -1.91
C SER A 549 -3.50 12.38 -3.00
N TYR A 550 -3.90 11.15 -2.70
CA TYR A 550 -3.79 10.03 -3.62
C TYR A 550 -5.00 9.09 -3.54
N ARG A 551 -5.18 8.26 -4.56
CA ARG A 551 -6.08 7.09 -4.58
C ARG A 551 -5.44 5.95 -5.37
N VAL A 552 -5.73 4.70 -4.99
CA VAL A 552 -5.30 3.48 -5.69
C VAL A 552 -6.51 2.74 -6.25
N GLY A 553 -6.35 1.96 -7.30
CA GLY A 553 -7.45 1.27 -7.97
C GLY A 553 -7.02 0.62 -9.27
N ASP A 554 -7.98 0.39 -10.17
CA ASP A 554 -7.73 -0.24 -11.47
C ASP A 554 -7.78 0.73 -12.67
N GLY A 555 -8.20 1.98 -12.44
CA GLY A 555 -8.40 2.96 -13.51
C GLY A 555 -9.86 3.19 -13.89
N GLU A 556 -10.79 2.34 -13.44
CA GLU A 556 -12.21 2.38 -13.77
C GLU A 556 -13.02 3.19 -12.74
N THR A 557 -14.13 3.77 -13.20
CA THR A 557 -14.99 4.58 -12.32
C THR A 557 -15.67 3.67 -11.30
N GLY A 558 -15.51 3.99 -10.01
CA GLY A 558 -16.10 3.22 -8.92
C GLY A 558 -15.22 2.09 -8.39
N HIS A 559 -14.01 1.88 -8.93
CA HIS A 559 -13.07 0.84 -8.46
C HIS A 559 -11.82 1.45 -7.80
N TRP A 560 -11.94 2.67 -7.30
CA TRP A 560 -10.89 3.38 -6.57
C TRP A 560 -11.06 3.22 -5.06
N SER A 561 -9.95 3.33 -4.33
CA SER A 561 -9.97 3.63 -2.91
C SER A 561 -10.52 5.04 -2.66
N ASP A 562 -10.87 5.32 -1.41
CA ASP A 562 -11.00 6.70 -0.95
C ASP A 562 -9.72 7.50 -1.25
N ILE A 563 -9.87 8.82 -1.40
CA ILE A 563 -8.73 9.73 -1.43
C ILE A 563 -8.15 9.83 -0.01
N ARG A 564 -6.84 9.62 0.08
CA ARG A 564 -6.05 9.65 1.32
C ARG A 564 -4.83 10.54 1.11
N THR A 565 -4.11 10.85 2.18
CA THR A 565 -2.95 11.76 2.11
C THR A 565 -1.70 11.15 2.70
N PHE A 566 -0.54 11.49 2.14
CA PHE A 566 0.77 11.23 2.75
C PHE A 566 1.71 12.41 2.52
N LYS A 567 2.81 12.46 3.28
CA LYS A 567 3.82 13.53 3.16
C LYS A 567 5.21 12.95 2.89
N THR A 568 5.87 13.44 1.84
CA THR A 568 7.27 13.08 1.55
C THR A 568 8.23 13.68 2.58
N ALA A 569 9.38 13.03 2.77
CA ALA A 569 10.42 13.54 3.67
C ALA A 569 10.93 14.92 3.19
N ASP A 570 11.23 15.81 4.13
CA ASP A 570 11.90 17.07 3.86
C ASP A 570 13.39 16.96 4.24
N PRO A 571 14.32 17.00 3.27
CA PRO A 571 15.75 16.99 3.55
C PRO A 571 16.23 18.17 4.41
N SER A 572 15.42 19.21 4.57
CA SER A 572 15.70 20.36 5.45
C SER A 572 15.19 20.20 6.89
N ASP A 573 14.42 19.15 7.19
CA ASP A 573 13.98 18.85 8.56
C ASP A 573 15.20 18.60 9.45
N ASP A 574 15.37 19.43 10.49
CA ASP A 574 16.40 19.29 11.52
C ASP A 574 15.97 18.36 12.68
N ALA A 575 14.69 17.97 12.68
CA ALA A 575 14.10 17.03 13.61
C ALA A 575 12.93 16.26 12.98
N PHE A 576 12.75 15.01 13.37
CA PHE A 576 11.57 14.22 13.03
C PHE A 576 11.24 13.20 14.13
N THR A 577 9.98 12.80 14.19
CA THR A 577 9.48 11.77 15.11
C THR A 577 8.96 10.57 14.31
N PHE A 578 9.14 9.37 14.82
CA PHE A 578 8.49 8.15 14.32
C PHE A 578 8.00 7.29 15.48
N LEU A 579 6.98 6.47 15.20
CA LEU A 579 6.41 5.57 16.18
C LEU A 579 7.07 4.20 16.08
N TYR A 580 7.61 3.70 17.18
CA TYR A 580 8.19 2.37 17.30
C TYR A 580 7.27 1.44 18.09
N THR A 581 6.90 0.34 17.44
CA THR A 581 6.10 -0.76 17.98
C THR A 581 6.74 -2.10 17.59
N THR A 582 6.28 -3.20 18.19
CA THR A 582 6.75 -4.54 17.84
C THR A 582 5.76 -5.62 18.28
N ASP A 583 5.80 -6.77 17.62
CA ASP A 583 5.04 -7.96 17.99
C ASP A 583 3.52 -7.71 18.18
N PRO A 584 2.81 -7.10 17.20
CA PRO A 584 1.36 -6.92 17.27
C PRO A 584 0.58 -8.24 17.11
N GLN A 585 1.25 -9.31 16.71
CA GLN A 585 0.69 -10.62 16.37
C GLN A 585 -0.47 -11.09 17.25
N GLY A 586 -1.58 -11.40 16.59
CA GLY A 586 -2.77 -12.02 17.15
C GLY A 586 -3.17 -13.28 16.37
N THR A 587 -3.89 -14.17 17.04
CA THR A 587 -4.52 -15.35 16.43
C THR A 587 -5.97 -15.12 16.03
N THR A 588 -6.58 -14.07 16.57
CA THR A 588 -7.98 -13.70 16.39
C THR A 588 -8.10 -12.25 15.95
N GLU A 589 -9.21 -11.92 15.28
CA GLU A 589 -9.51 -10.55 14.86
C GLU A 589 -9.60 -9.55 16.02
N ALA A 590 -10.07 -9.99 17.19
CA ALA A 590 -10.19 -9.15 18.38
C ALA A 590 -8.83 -8.64 18.88
N GLU A 591 -7.78 -9.46 18.82
CA GLU A 591 -6.42 -9.05 19.21
C GLU A 591 -5.85 -7.95 18.28
N TYR A 592 -6.36 -7.85 17.04
CA TYR A 592 -6.00 -6.77 16.12
C TYR A 592 -6.80 -5.48 16.36
N VAL A 593 -7.87 -5.52 17.17
CA VAL A 593 -8.50 -4.30 17.71
C VAL A 593 -7.56 -3.66 18.73
N THR A 594 -6.95 -4.46 19.60
CA THR A 594 -5.92 -4.02 20.54
C THR A 594 -4.74 -3.37 19.81
N TRP A 595 -4.31 -3.97 18.70
CA TRP A 595 -3.28 -3.40 17.83
C TRP A 595 -3.67 -2.00 17.32
N ASN A 596 -4.87 -1.85 16.76
CA ASN A 596 -5.36 -0.56 16.29
C ASN A 596 -5.39 0.48 17.41
N HIS A 597 -5.90 0.11 18.60
CA HIS A 597 -5.90 1.00 19.77
C HIS A 597 -4.49 1.47 20.15
N THR A 598 -3.50 0.56 20.15
CA THR A 598 -2.11 0.92 20.44
C THR A 598 -1.57 1.96 19.47
N LEU A 599 -1.88 1.84 18.17
CA LEU A 599 -1.50 2.83 17.16
C LEU A 599 -2.24 4.16 17.34
N GLU A 600 -3.54 4.14 17.60
CA GLU A 600 -4.33 5.35 17.85
C GLU A 600 -3.78 6.14 19.04
N GLN A 601 -3.47 5.47 20.15
CA GLN A 601 -2.86 6.12 21.31
C GLN A 601 -1.44 6.62 21.00
N GLY A 602 -0.69 5.87 20.20
CA GLY A 602 0.63 6.27 19.70
C GLY A 602 0.59 7.57 18.90
N LEU A 603 -0.24 7.63 17.88
CA LEU A 603 -0.40 8.80 17.02
C LEU A 603 -1.12 9.96 17.73
N ALA A 604 -1.99 9.69 18.70
CA ALA A 604 -2.54 10.75 19.56
C ALA A 604 -1.45 11.41 20.44
N LYS A 605 -0.41 10.67 20.83
CA LYS A 605 0.75 11.22 21.57
C LYS A 605 1.80 11.84 20.67
N PHE A 606 1.99 11.26 19.49
CA PHE A 606 3.00 11.66 18.52
C PHE A 606 2.36 11.90 17.15
N PRO A 607 1.50 12.93 17.01
CA PRO A 607 0.71 13.14 15.79
C PRO A 607 1.57 13.48 14.57
N ASP A 608 2.77 14.00 14.79
CA ASP A 608 3.73 14.33 13.73
C ASP A 608 4.59 13.13 13.29
N SER A 609 4.28 11.90 13.74
CA SER A 609 5.04 10.70 13.38
C SER A 609 5.10 10.53 11.87
N ARG A 610 6.32 10.52 11.31
CA ARG A 610 6.56 10.44 9.86
C ARG A 610 6.42 9.04 9.29
N PHE A 611 6.56 8.04 10.13
CA PHE A 611 6.35 6.64 9.80
C PHE A 611 6.12 5.83 11.09
N ILE A 612 5.62 4.61 10.93
CA ILE A 612 5.49 3.62 11.99
C ILE A 612 6.43 2.48 11.67
N THR A 613 7.24 2.05 12.64
CA THR A 613 8.06 0.84 12.50
C THR A 613 7.55 -0.28 13.39
N VAL A 614 7.56 -1.50 12.83
CA VAL A 614 7.18 -2.75 13.51
C VAL A 614 8.34 -3.72 13.36
N THR A 615 9.03 -4.06 14.46
CA THR A 615 10.22 -4.92 14.41
C THR A 615 9.92 -6.42 14.43
N GLY A 616 9.06 -6.87 13.51
CA GLY A 616 8.75 -8.28 13.26
C GLY A 616 7.59 -8.84 14.09
N ASP A 617 7.23 -10.08 13.76
CA ASP A 617 6.06 -10.80 14.28
C ASP A 617 4.78 -9.96 14.11
N LEU A 618 4.56 -9.54 12.86
CA LEU A 618 3.40 -8.77 12.45
C LEU A 618 2.12 -9.61 12.58
N VAL A 619 2.21 -10.91 12.28
CA VAL A 619 1.14 -11.89 12.39
C VAL A 619 1.58 -13.10 13.18
N ASP A 620 0.64 -13.85 13.77
CA ASP A 620 0.98 -15.09 14.50
C ASP A 620 1.37 -16.25 13.54
N ASN A 621 1.00 -16.19 12.28
CA ASN A 621 1.38 -17.18 11.29
C ASN A 621 1.40 -16.55 9.90
N GLY A 622 2.60 -16.37 9.35
CA GLY A 622 2.82 -15.73 8.07
C GLY A 622 2.13 -16.39 6.88
N ASP A 623 1.66 -17.63 7.00
CA ASP A 623 0.88 -18.31 5.95
C ASP A 623 -0.62 -18.01 5.98
N ILE A 624 -1.13 -17.46 7.10
CA ILE A 624 -2.56 -17.30 7.37
C ILE A 624 -3.00 -15.88 7.02
N GLU A 625 -3.66 -15.76 5.89
CA GLU A 625 -3.98 -14.46 5.28
C GLU A 625 -4.97 -13.63 6.10
N ASN A 626 -5.92 -14.26 6.81
CA ASN A 626 -6.83 -13.50 7.67
C ASN A 626 -6.07 -12.63 8.68
N GLN A 627 -4.94 -13.09 9.20
CA GLN A 627 -4.15 -12.32 10.16
C GLN A 627 -3.49 -11.10 9.51
N TRP A 628 -3.02 -11.23 8.26
CA TRP A 628 -2.52 -10.09 7.48
C TRP A 628 -3.62 -9.09 7.15
N MET A 629 -4.80 -9.59 6.78
CA MET A 629 -5.97 -8.76 6.52
C MET A 629 -6.40 -8.01 7.79
N TRP A 630 -6.41 -8.64 8.96
CA TRP A 630 -6.73 -7.96 10.22
C TRP A 630 -5.66 -6.95 10.62
N LEU A 631 -4.37 -7.30 10.48
CA LEU A 631 -3.25 -6.40 10.75
C LEU A 631 -3.36 -5.08 9.98
N LEU A 632 -3.74 -5.14 8.70
CA LEU A 632 -3.76 -3.96 7.81
C LEU A 632 -5.12 -3.26 7.79
N ASN A 633 -6.23 -4.01 7.83
CA ASN A 633 -7.57 -3.42 7.68
C ASN A 633 -8.16 -2.91 9.00
N LYS A 634 -7.73 -3.40 10.17
CA LYS A 634 -8.17 -2.82 11.45
C LYS A 634 -7.71 -1.36 11.57
N PRO A 635 -6.41 -1.04 11.37
CA PRO A 635 -5.92 0.32 11.29
C PRO A 635 -5.94 0.90 9.86
N LYS A 636 -6.94 0.59 9.03
CA LYS A 636 -6.98 1.00 7.60
C LYS A 636 -6.80 2.51 7.37
N ASN A 637 -7.31 3.34 8.29
CA ASN A 637 -7.18 4.79 8.19
C ASN A 637 -5.77 5.29 8.52
N ILE A 638 -5.00 4.52 9.30
CA ILE A 638 -3.63 4.85 9.67
C ILE A 638 -2.67 4.42 8.56
N PHE A 639 -2.75 3.17 8.09
CA PHE A 639 -1.79 2.65 7.11
C PHE A 639 -2.01 3.12 5.68
N ALA A 640 -3.15 3.74 5.40
CA ALA A 640 -3.37 4.51 4.19
C ALA A 640 -2.76 5.93 4.25
N GLU A 641 -2.22 6.38 5.39
CA GLU A 641 -1.71 7.76 5.52
C GLU A 641 -0.27 7.82 6.06
N VAL A 642 0.10 6.90 6.96
CA VAL A 642 1.40 6.84 7.60
C VAL A 642 2.19 5.64 7.08
N PRO A 643 3.35 5.84 6.44
CA PRO A 643 4.17 4.74 5.93
C PRO A 643 4.59 3.75 7.03
N LEU A 644 4.53 2.47 6.70
CA LEU A 644 5.01 1.37 7.52
C LEU A 644 6.45 1.02 7.16
N VAL A 645 7.28 0.78 8.18
CA VAL A 645 8.65 0.28 8.09
C VAL A 645 8.71 -1.07 8.83
N PRO A 646 8.32 -2.18 8.17
CA PRO A 646 8.26 -3.48 8.80
C PRO A 646 9.62 -4.21 8.73
N ALA A 647 10.02 -4.85 9.83
CA ALA A 647 11.03 -5.89 9.83
C ALA A 647 10.35 -7.27 9.82
N LEU A 648 11.03 -8.30 9.32
CA LEU A 648 10.49 -9.66 9.29
C LEU A 648 10.79 -10.42 10.60
N GLY A 649 9.78 -11.06 11.20
CA GLY A 649 9.92 -11.92 12.37
C GLY A 649 9.86 -13.41 12.07
N ASN A 650 10.01 -14.24 13.11
CA ASN A 650 9.97 -15.69 12.94
C ASN A 650 8.57 -16.24 12.65
N HIS A 651 7.52 -15.51 13.01
CA HIS A 651 6.16 -15.92 12.67
C HIS A 651 5.84 -15.68 11.18
N GLU A 652 6.47 -14.70 10.54
CA GLU A 652 6.35 -14.49 9.09
C GLU A 652 7.07 -15.58 8.28
N SER A 653 8.14 -16.18 8.82
CA SER A 653 9.00 -17.21 8.20
C SER A 653 9.57 -16.83 6.82
N LYS A 654 10.85 -17.13 6.60
CA LYS A 654 11.49 -16.93 5.28
C LYS A 654 10.90 -17.74 4.11
N LEU A 655 9.97 -18.66 4.40
CA LEU A 655 9.30 -19.50 3.40
C LEU A 655 7.97 -18.93 2.90
N ASN A 656 7.39 -17.94 3.59
CA ASN A 656 6.03 -17.49 3.32
C ASN A 656 6.07 -16.16 2.58
N ASN A 657 5.42 -16.08 1.43
CA ASN A 657 5.49 -14.88 0.61
C ASN A 657 4.47 -13.80 1.00
N ASN A 658 3.57 -14.04 1.96
CA ASN A 658 2.51 -13.10 2.29
C ASN A 658 3.06 -11.74 2.77
N PHE A 659 4.18 -11.73 3.49
CA PHE A 659 4.92 -10.50 3.78
C PHE A 659 5.25 -9.71 2.51
N TRP A 660 5.77 -10.40 1.49
CA TRP A 660 6.06 -9.77 0.20
C TRP A 660 4.78 -9.33 -0.50
N TYR A 661 3.67 -10.06 -0.42
CA TYR A 661 2.43 -9.67 -1.10
C TYR A 661 1.84 -8.36 -0.59
N HIS A 662 2.05 -8.03 0.68
CA HIS A 662 1.48 -6.85 1.33
C HIS A 662 2.34 -5.59 1.30
N PHE A 663 3.63 -5.68 0.96
CA PHE A 663 4.55 -4.55 1.07
C PHE A 663 5.36 -4.31 -0.21
N ASP A 664 5.46 -3.03 -0.62
CA ASP A 664 6.36 -2.62 -1.70
C ASP A 664 7.66 -2.01 -1.15
N LEU A 665 8.58 -2.89 -0.77
CA LEU A 665 9.86 -2.54 -0.15
C LEU A 665 11.03 -2.62 -1.14
N PRO A 666 12.15 -1.92 -0.89
CA PRO A 666 13.35 -2.05 -1.70
C PRO A 666 13.84 -3.50 -1.68
N ASN A 667 14.23 -4.02 -2.84
CA ASN A 667 14.69 -5.41 -2.93
C ASN A 667 16.22 -5.46 -3.01
N ILE A 668 16.87 -5.73 -1.88
CA ILE A 668 18.33 -6.00 -1.83
C ILE A 668 18.60 -7.47 -2.17
N SER A 669 18.19 -7.84 -3.39
CA SER A 669 18.17 -9.22 -3.89
C SER A 669 19.53 -9.95 -3.84
N TYR A 670 20.63 -9.19 -3.85
CA TYR A 670 21.98 -9.74 -3.74
C TYR A 670 22.19 -10.56 -2.46
N THR A 671 21.59 -10.14 -1.33
CA THR A 671 21.70 -10.84 -0.05
C THR A 671 21.14 -12.26 -0.13
N GLY A 672 20.15 -12.48 -1.00
CA GLY A 672 19.40 -13.73 -1.08
C GLY A 672 18.41 -13.94 0.07
N ALA A 673 18.20 -12.93 0.92
CA ALA A 673 17.22 -12.99 1.99
C ALA A 673 15.80 -13.06 1.41
N LYS A 674 14.97 -13.91 2.03
CA LYS A 674 13.57 -14.12 1.65
C LYS A 674 12.62 -13.92 2.84
N PRO A 675 11.38 -13.48 2.56
CA PRO A 675 10.88 -12.99 1.28
C PRO A 675 11.62 -11.72 0.82
N ASP A 676 11.51 -11.37 -0.46
CA ASP A 676 12.10 -10.14 -0.95
C ASP A 676 11.53 -8.94 -0.18
N GLY A 677 12.33 -7.88 -0.01
CA GLY A 677 11.95 -6.75 0.84
C GLY A 677 12.12 -6.97 2.35
N SER A 678 12.59 -8.14 2.80
CA SER A 678 12.92 -8.37 4.23
C SER A 678 14.26 -7.76 4.68
N VAL A 679 15.05 -7.24 3.74
CA VAL A 679 16.32 -6.54 3.98
C VAL A 679 16.36 -5.30 3.09
N TYR A 680 16.50 -4.12 3.70
CA TYR A 680 16.50 -2.83 3.00
C TYR A 680 17.04 -1.71 3.89
N SER A 681 17.31 -0.55 3.30
CA SER A 681 17.74 0.66 4.01
C SER A 681 17.05 1.89 3.43
N PHE A 682 17.02 2.96 4.20
CA PHE A 682 16.57 4.28 3.77
C PHE A 682 17.14 5.38 4.69
N ASP A 683 17.18 6.60 4.18
CA ASP A 683 17.53 7.78 4.95
C ASP A 683 16.28 8.57 5.32
N TYR A 684 16.26 9.13 6.53
CA TYR A 684 15.28 10.14 6.94
C TYR A 684 15.97 11.17 7.83
N GLY A 685 15.93 12.44 7.44
CA GLY A 685 16.70 13.50 8.11
C GLY A 685 18.20 13.17 8.21
N ASP A 686 18.76 13.29 9.41
CA ASP A 686 20.16 12.94 9.72
C ASP A 686 20.33 11.49 10.26
N ALA A 687 19.39 10.60 9.92
CA ALA A 687 19.43 9.19 10.28
C ALA A 687 19.45 8.27 9.06
N HIS A 688 20.28 7.23 9.16
CA HIS A 688 20.35 6.12 8.23
C HIS A 688 19.80 4.85 8.91
N PHE A 689 18.75 4.29 8.32
CA PHE A 689 18.05 3.11 8.82
C PHE A 689 18.43 1.88 8.00
N MET A 690 18.75 0.78 8.68
CA MET A 690 19.04 -0.51 8.07
C MET A 690 18.15 -1.59 8.69
N VAL A 691 17.34 -2.25 7.87
CA VAL A 691 16.45 -3.34 8.28
C VAL A 691 17.07 -4.68 7.90
N MET A 692 17.23 -5.57 8.88
CA MET A 692 17.89 -6.87 8.74
C MET A 692 16.93 -8.03 9.05
N ASN A 693 17.11 -9.17 8.36
CA ASN A 693 16.33 -10.38 8.55
C ASN A 693 17.08 -11.39 9.44
N THR A 694 16.59 -11.60 10.66
CA THR A 694 17.17 -12.50 11.68
C THR A 694 16.80 -13.98 11.51
N GLU A 695 16.07 -14.35 10.48
CA GLU A 695 15.77 -15.77 10.17
C GLU A 695 16.94 -16.50 9.47
N TYR A 696 18.05 -15.78 9.28
CA TYR A 696 19.33 -16.30 8.80
C TYR A 696 20.38 -16.14 9.90
N ASN A 697 21.11 -17.22 10.19
CA ASN A 697 22.13 -17.27 11.24
C ASN A 697 23.06 -18.47 11.04
N GLU A 698 24.22 -18.47 11.70
CA GLU A 698 25.20 -19.55 11.56
C GLU A 698 25.18 -20.58 12.69
N VAL A 699 24.08 -20.67 13.46
CA VAL A 699 23.95 -21.65 14.55
C VAL A 699 24.08 -23.09 14.03
N ASN A 700 23.59 -23.34 12.80
CA ASN A 700 23.59 -24.65 12.16
C ASN A 700 24.64 -24.79 11.04
N GLY A 701 25.72 -24.01 11.11
CA GLY A 701 26.78 -23.97 10.09
C GLY A 701 26.74 -22.69 9.26
N VAL A 702 27.60 -22.59 8.25
CA VAL A 702 27.73 -21.36 7.44
C VAL A 702 26.43 -21.08 6.68
N ASP A 703 25.85 -19.91 6.95
CA ASP A 703 24.70 -19.38 6.23
C ASP A 703 25.17 -18.24 5.31
N VAL A 704 25.19 -18.53 4.01
CA VAL A 704 25.65 -17.59 2.97
C VAL A 704 24.79 -16.33 2.94
N VAL A 705 23.49 -16.42 3.23
CA VAL A 705 22.59 -15.27 3.23
C VAL A 705 22.90 -14.36 4.41
N TYR A 706 23.12 -14.93 5.59
CA TYR A 706 23.59 -14.15 6.74
C TYR A 706 24.91 -13.44 6.44
N LYS A 707 25.90 -14.12 5.84
CA LYS A 707 27.18 -13.49 5.46
C LYS A 707 27.02 -12.32 4.50
N LYS A 708 26.15 -12.45 3.49
CA LYS A 708 25.88 -11.35 2.57
C LYS A 708 25.13 -10.18 3.23
N GLN A 709 24.29 -10.44 4.24
CA GLN A 709 23.71 -9.37 5.06
C GLN A 709 24.79 -8.65 5.87
N GLU A 710 25.78 -9.35 6.44
CA GLU A 710 26.93 -8.72 7.11
C GLU A 710 27.72 -7.81 6.14
N GLU A 711 28.03 -8.31 4.94
CA GLU A 711 28.72 -7.54 3.89
C GLU A 711 27.91 -6.30 3.47
N TRP A 712 26.60 -6.45 3.32
CA TRP A 712 25.69 -5.36 3.00
C TRP A 712 25.66 -4.29 4.10
N LEU A 713 25.51 -4.67 5.38
CA LEU A 713 25.54 -3.73 6.50
C LEU A 713 26.84 -2.93 6.57
N ARG A 714 27.98 -3.56 6.27
CA ARG A 714 29.28 -2.89 6.19
C ARG A 714 29.33 -1.85 5.09
N ALA A 715 28.81 -2.21 3.91
CA ALA A 715 28.74 -1.31 2.78
C ALA A 715 27.83 -0.11 3.05
N GLU A 716 26.63 -0.34 3.59
CA GLU A 716 25.68 0.71 3.96
C GLU A 716 26.26 1.69 4.98
N ALA A 717 26.86 1.16 6.06
CA ALA A 717 27.50 2.00 7.07
C ALA A 717 28.73 2.77 6.54
N ALA A 718 29.42 2.26 5.51
CA ALA A 718 30.50 2.98 4.83
C ALA A 718 29.97 4.08 3.90
N LYS A 719 28.89 3.80 3.16
CA LYS A 719 28.24 4.73 2.22
C LYS A 719 27.59 5.91 2.94
N SER A 720 26.98 5.69 4.10
CA SER A 720 26.31 6.75 4.87
C SER A 720 27.28 7.68 5.61
N ASP A 721 27.03 8.98 5.57
CA ASP A 721 27.64 10.00 6.44
C ASP A 721 26.65 10.60 7.45
N LYS A 722 25.42 10.07 7.49
CA LYS A 722 24.40 10.42 8.48
C LYS A 722 24.94 10.21 9.90
N LYS A 723 24.58 11.14 10.78
CA LYS A 723 25.05 11.15 12.16
C LYS A 723 24.49 10.01 12.98
N TRP A 724 23.22 9.66 12.76
CA TRP A 724 22.57 8.55 13.43
C TRP A 724 22.53 7.32 12.51
N LYS A 725 23.04 6.18 13.01
CA LYS A 725 22.90 4.89 12.34
C LYS A 725 22.06 3.97 13.20
N ILE A 726 20.92 3.54 12.68
CA ILE A 726 19.92 2.77 13.40
C ILE A 726 19.70 1.44 12.66
N VAL A 727 19.76 0.34 13.41
CA VAL A 727 19.44 -0.99 12.87
C VAL A 727 18.12 -1.47 13.46
N MET A 728 17.28 -2.06 12.61
CA MET A 728 16.00 -2.65 12.98
C MET A 728 16.01 -4.13 12.57
N PHE A 729 15.65 -5.02 13.49
CA PHE A 729 15.45 -6.45 13.19
C PHE A 729 14.61 -7.10 14.29
N HIS A 730 14.20 -8.36 14.11
CA HIS A 730 13.30 -8.99 15.05
C HIS A 730 13.98 -9.55 16.33
N LYS A 731 14.89 -10.53 16.22
CA LYS A 731 15.41 -11.26 17.39
C LYS A 731 16.50 -10.51 18.16
N SER A 732 16.15 -9.96 19.34
CA SER A 732 17.07 -9.18 20.16
C SER A 732 18.26 -9.99 20.71
N PRO A 733 19.51 -9.52 20.57
CA PRO A 733 20.68 -10.10 21.23
C PRO A 733 20.60 -10.03 22.77
N TYR A 734 19.79 -9.13 23.32
CA TYR A 734 19.71 -8.86 24.77
C TYR A 734 18.33 -9.17 25.35
N SER A 735 17.80 -10.34 25.00
CA SER A 735 16.59 -10.92 25.61
C SER A 735 16.71 -11.15 27.12
N VAL A 736 15.62 -10.88 27.85
CA VAL A 736 15.48 -11.10 29.31
C VAL A 736 14.40 -12.14 29.65
N ALA A 737 13.68 -12.64 28.65
CA ALA A 737 12.55 -13.53 28.82
C ALA A 737 12.90 -14.99 28.44
N SER A 738 11.96 -15.71 27.82
CA SER A 738 12.09 -17.10 27.35
C SER A 738 13.36 -17.31 26.52
N HIS A 739 13.69 -16.35 25.64
CA HIS A 739 14.68 -16.50 24.58
C HIS A 739 16.13 -16.17 25.00
N THR A 740 16.37 -15.76 26.25
CA THR A 740 17.72 -15.33 26.69
C THR A 740 18.85 -16.36 26.47
N ASN A 741 18.50 -17.64 26.37
CA ASN A 741 19.42 -18.76 26.21
C ASN A 741 19.26 -19.49 24.86
N ASP A 742 18.44 -18.96 23.95
CA ASP A 742 18.27 -19.54 22.63
C ASP A 742 19.56 -19.39 21.84
N SER A 743 19.91 -20.41 21.07
CA SER A 743 21.22 -20.49 20.42
C SER A 743 21.42 -19.40 19.37
N ASP A 744 20.35 -18.98 18.68
CA ASP A 744 20.37 -17.87 17.73
C ASP A 744 20.52 -16.52 18.44
N VAL A 745 19.82 -16.28 19.55
CA VAL A 745 20.01 -15.09 20.40
C VAL A 745 21.45 -14.99 20.92
N LEU A 746 22.04 -16.10 21.39
CA LEU A 746 23.43 -16.13 21.82
C LEU A 746 24.41 -15.89 20.66
N PHE A 747 24.12 -16.43 19.49
CA PHE A 747 24.88 -16.18 18.26
C PHE A 747 24.84 -14.70 17.87
N PHE A 748 23.66 -14.07 17.85
CA PHE A 748 23.53 -12.64 17.55
C PHE A 748 24.23 -11.76 18.60
N ARG A 749 24.15 -12.14 19.88
CA ARG A 749 24.92 -11.46 20.95
C ARG A 749 26.41 -11.52 20.71
N GLU A 750 26.94 -12.63 20.20
CA GLU A 750 28.37 -12.75 19.89
C GLU A 750 28.76 -12.01 18.60
N LYS A 751 27.99 -12.20 17.51
CA LYS A 751 28.38 -11.75 16.17
C LYS A 751 27.90 -10.34 15.84
N LEU A 752 26.62 -10.05 16.03
CA LEU A 752 26.05 -8.76 15.64
C LEU A 752 26.56 -7.63 16.52
N THR A 753 26.75 -7.86 17.82
CA THR A 753 27.24 -6.79 18.72
C THR A 753 28.66 -6.34 18.31
N ALA A 754 29.53 -7.28 17.96
CA ALA A 754 30.87 -6.98 17.46
C ALA A 754 30.83 -6.28 16.09
N LEU A 755 29.96 -6.72 15.18
CA LEU A 755 29.74 -6.06 13.90
C LEU A 755 29.25 -4.62 14.09
N PHE A 756 28.29 -4.40 14.98
CA PHE A 756 27.70 -3.08 15.25
C PHE A 756 28.69 -2.10 15.88
N ASP A 757 29.57 -2.58 16.76
CA ASP A 757 30.71 -1.78 17.24
C ASP A 757 31.67 -1.41 16.10
N GLU A 758 31.91 -2.33 15.17
CA GLU A 758 32.82 -2.10 14.04
C GLU A 758 32.28 -1.09 13.03
N ILE A 759 30.98 -1.17 12.72
CA ILE A 759 30.30 -0.32 11.74
C ILE A 759 29.72 0.96 12.36
N GLY A 760 29.74 1.08 13.69
CA GLY A 760 29.41 2.31 14.40
C GLY A 760 27.91 2.56 14.52
N ILE A 761 27.14 1.54 14.91
CA ILE A 761 25.69 1.67 15.15
C ILE A 761 25.44 2.41 16.47
N ASP A 762 24.41 3.25 16.48
CA ASP A 762 24.01 4.02 17.66
C ASP A 762 22.93 3.29 18.45
N VAL A 763 21.88 2.88 17.75
CA VAL A 763 20.69 2.27 18.33
C VAL A 763 20.27 1.06 17.51
N VAL A 764 19.86 0.02 18.24
CA VAL A 764 19.20 -1.17 17.69
C VAL A 764 17.78 -1.26 18.27
N LEU A 765 16.79 -1.33 17.38
CA LEU A 765 15.39 -1.57 17.73
C LEU A 765 15.03 -3.01 17.37
N SER A 766 14.41 -3.74 18.32
CA SER A 766 14.13 -5.16 18.16
C SER A 766 12.90 -5.65 18.92
N GLY A 767 12.30 -6.76 18.47
CA GLY A 767 11.11 -7.38 19.06
C GLY A 767 11.38 -8.71 19.74
N HIS A 768 10.50 -9.68 19.44
CA HIS A 768 10.56 -11.11 19.79
C HIS A 768 10.30 -11.42 21.27
N ASP A 769 11.01 -10.71 22.14
CA ASP A 769 10.75 -10.75 23.57
C ASP A 769 9.54 -9.88 23.88
N HIS A 770 8.40 -10.49 24.19
CA HIS A 770 7.22 -9.77 24.68
C HIS A 770 7.42 -9.26 26.11
N THR A 771 8.46 -8.48 26.34
CA THR A 771 8.84 -7.77 27.59
C THR A 771 9.56 -6.48 27.22
N TYR A 772 9.55 -5.49 28.11
CA TYR A 772 10.39 -4.31 27.93
C TYR A 772 11.83 -4.60 28.32
N THR A 773 12.79 -4.24 27.46
CA THR A 773 14.22 -4.22 27.81
C THR A 773 14.94 -3.04 27.16
N LYS A 774 15.58 -2.23 27.99
CA LYS A 774 16.55 -1.21 27.61
C LYS A 774 17.94 -1.62 28.12
N SER A 775 18.90 -1.79 27.21
CA SER A 775 20.29 -2.07 27.60
C SER A 775 21.02 -0.80 28.04
N TYR A 776 22.08 -0.95 28.84
CA TYR A 776 23.16 0.05 28.82
C TYR A 776 23.75 0.14 27.40
N PRO A 777 24.47 1.20 27.01
CA PRO A 777 25.30 1.13 25.81
C PRO A 777 26.27 -0.05 25.92
N MET A 778 26.28 -0.93 24.93
CA MET A 778 27.09 -2.15 24.92
C MET A 778 28.27 -1.97 23.96
N TYR A 779 29.48 -2.23 24.43
CA TYR A 779 30.71 -2.19 23.61
C TYR A 779 31.57 -3.41 23.95
N GLY A 780 31.97 -4.18 22.95
CA GLY A 780 32.67 -5.46 23.12
C GLY A 780 31.83 -6.46 23.93
N ASN A 781 30.50 -6.40 23.80
CA ASN A 781 29.54 -7.14 24.62
C ASN A 781 29.66 -6.86 26.15
N VAL A 782 30.18 -5.68 26.52
CA VAL A 782 30.30 -5.23 27.92
C VAL A 782 29.46 -3.97 28.15
N PRO A 783 28.62 -3.92 29.19
CA PRO A 783 27.79 -2.75 29.49
C PRO A 783 28.61 -1.55 29.96
N GLN A 784 28.43 -0.40 29.30
CA GLN A 784 29.10 0.86 29.59
C GLN A 784 28.31 1.67 30.64
N LYS A 785 28.31 1.19 31.89
CA LYS A 785 27.49 1.74 32.99
C LYS A 785 27.86 3.16 33.46
N ASN A 786 29.07 3.61 33.16
CA ASN A 786 29.59 4.92 33.56
C ASN A 786 29.64 5.91 32.39
N THR A 787 28.78 5.74 31.39
CA THR A 787 28.67 6.68 30.28
C THR A 787 28.23 8.04 30.84
N PRO A 788 28.97 9.14 30.56
CA PRO A 788 28.61 10.47 31.06
C PRO A 788 27.22 10.90 30.57
N THR A 789 26.51 11.68 31.38
CA THR A 789 25.24 12.30 30.98
C THR A 789 25.36 13.82 31.00
N ASP A 790 24.53 14.52 30.21
CA ASP A 790 24.32 15.95 30.37
C ASP A 790 23.38 16.28 31.53
N ALA A 791 23.05 17.56 31.69
CA ALA A 791 22.18 18.05 32.76
C ALA A 791 20.74 17.52 32.66
N ASP A 792 20.29 17.16 31.45
CA ASP A 792 18.96 16.62 31.17
C ASP A 792 18.94 15.08 31.27
N GLY A 793 20.07 14.45 31.59
CA GLY A 793 20.20 13.00 31.72
C GLY A 793 20.50 12.27 30.41
N SER A 794 20.74 12.98 29.31
CA SER A 794 21.05 12.38 28.02
C SER A 794 22.44 11.74 28.05
N LEU A 795 22.58 10.51 27.56
CA LEU A 795 23.87 9.84 27.44
C LEU A 795 24.75 10.58 26.41
N LEU A 796 25.89 11.11 26.85
CA LEU A 796 26.80 11.90 26.02
C LEU A 796 27.80 11.01 25.28
N ASN A 797 27.74 11.04 23.96
CA ASN A 797 28.66 10.36 23.04
C ASN A 797 28.97 8.90 23.47
N PRO A 798 27.95 8.04 23.67
CA PRO A 798 28.17 6.67 24.12
C PRO A 798 29.04 5.89 23.13
N LYS A 799 30.09 5.25 23.65
CA LYS A 799 31.00 4.43 22.84
C LYS A 799 30.32 3.20 22.25
N GLY A 800 29.40 2.58 23.00
CA GLY A 800 28.69 1.36 22.63
C GLY A 800 27.32 1.60 22.01
N THR A 801 26.72 0.55 21.45
CA THR A 801 25.38 0.55 20.86
C THR A 801 24.31 0.37 21.94
N MET A 802 23.20 1.12 21.89
CA MET A 802 22.06 0.91 22.78
C MET A 802 21.02 0.00 22.11
N TYR A 803 20.47 -0.95 22.86
CA TYR A 803 19.50 -1.93 22.36
C TYR A 803 18.17 -1.76 23.09
N LEU A 804 17.08 -1.72 22.33
CA LEU A 804 15.74 -1.52 22.86
C LEU A 804 14.76 -2.57 22.32
N VAL A 805 14.13 -3.28 23.24
CA VAL A 805 12.91 -4.04 23.01
C VAL A 805 11.77 -3.28 23.66
N SER A 806 10.92 -2.67 22.82
CA SER A 806 9.62 -2.16 23.28
C SER A 806 8.74 -3.37 23.53
N ASN A 807 8.07 -3.48 24.66
CA ASN A 807 7.15 -4.60 24.91
C ASN A 807 6.15 -4.78 23.74
N ALA A 808 5.48 -5.93 23.66
CA ALA A 808 4.53 -6.20 22.57
C ALA A 808 3.41 -5.14 22.48
N ALA A 809 3.09 -4.76 21.24
CA ALA A 809 2.01 -3.83 20.91
C ALA A 809 0.62 -4.52 20.83
N GLY A 810 0.60 -5.84 20.61
CA GLY A 810 -0.59 -6.69 20.71
C GLY A 810 -0.75 -7.26 22.12
N ASP A 811 -1.56 -8.31 22.33
CA ASP A 811 -1.95 -8.79 23.67
C ASP A 811 -1.01 -9.83 24.32
N LYS A 812 -0.04 -10.37 23.59
CA LYS A 812 0.83 -11.45 24.09
C LYS A 812 1.90 -10.94 25.06
N ARG A 813 2.12 -11.64 26.18
CA ARG A 813 3.07 -11.22 27.23
C ARG A 813 3.96 -12.36 27.67
N TYR A 814 5.25 -12.08 27.91
CA TYR A 814 6.16 -13.02 28.57
C TYR A 814 6.47 -12.60 30.00
N THR A 815 6.82 -13.60 30.81
CA THR A 815 7.36 -13.38 32.16
C THR A 815 8.88 -13.27 32.05
N PRO A 816 9.50 -12.15 32.50
CA PRO A 816 10.95 -12.03 32.57
C PRO A 816 11.55 -13.13 33.43
N LYS A 817 12.69 -13.71 33.03
CA LYS A 817 13.39 -14.70 33.86
C LYS A 817 14.04 -14.04 35.08
N ALA A 818 14.37 -14.84 36.09
CA ALA A 818 15.10 -14.35 37.26
C ALA A 818 16.55 -14.00 36.88
N GLY A 819 16.94 -12.75 37.14
CA GLY A 819 18.27 -12.20 36.81
C GLY A 819 19.42 -12.75 37.67
N PRO A 820 20.67 -12.31 37.44
CA PRO A 820 20.98 -10.97 36.91
C PRO A 820 21.11 -10.90 35.38
N PHE A 821 20.58 -9.81 34.79
CA PHE A 821 20.86 -9.39 33.41
C PHE A 821 21.81 -8.19 33.43
N PRO A 822 23.14 -8.40 33.44
CA PRO A 822 24.09 -7.30 33.67
C PRO A 822 24.09 -6.24 32.56
N PHE A 823 23.59 -6.59 31.37
CA PHE A 823 23.45 -5.71 30.21
C PHE A 823 22.21 -4.79 30.29
N ALA A 824 21.18 -5.17 31.05
CA ALA A 824 19.92 -4.42 31.10
C ALA A 824 20.04 -3.27 32.09
N GLU A 825 19.80 -2.05 31.61
CA GLU A 825 19.65 -0.86 32.47
C GLU A 825 18.26 -0.86 33.11
N LYS A 826 17.23 -1.17 32.30
CA LYS A 826 15.85 -1.32 32.75
C LYS A 826 15.20 -2.45 31.98
N TYR A 827 14.49 -3.32 32.68
CA TYR A 827 13.73 -4.40 32.07
C TYR A 827 12.53 -4.76 32.94
N GLY A 828 11.50 -5.36 32.34
CA GLY A 828 10.33 -5.81 33.06
C GLY A 828 9.15 -6.12 32.15
N GLN A 829 8.06 -6.58 32.76
CA GLN A 829 6.80 -6.79 32.08
C GLN A 829 5.75 -5.84 32.68
N PRO A 830 5.34 -4.78 31.95
CA PRO A 830 4.29 -3.88 32.42
C PRO A 830 2.88 -4.50 32.42
N ASN A 831 2.69 -5.65 31.76
CA ASN A 831 1.39 -6.30 31.55
C ASN A 831 0.37 -5.37 30.86
N LYS A 832 0.86 -4.57 29.92
CA LYS A 832 0.10 -3.61 29.11
C LYS A 832 0.73 -3.52 27.72
N GLU A 833 -0.05 -3.18 26.71
CA GLU A 833 0.45 -2.91 25.36
C GLU A 833 1.41 -1.71 25.40
N MET A 834 2.34 -1.64 24.46
CA MET A 834 3.38 -0.61 24.48
C MET A 834 3.68 -0.04 23.09
N PHE A 835 3.91 1.27 23.07
CA PHE A 835 4.48 1.99 21.93
C PHE A 835 5.56 2.95 22.43
N THR A 836 6.47 3.32 21.55
CA THR A 836 7.55 4.27 21.84
C THR A 836 7.57 5.36 20.79
N GLY A 837 7.46 6.63 21.19
CA GLY A 837 7.79 7.74 20.31
C GLY A 837 9.30 7.95 20.28
N VAL A 838 9.88 7.98 19.07
CA VAL A 838 11.31 8.21 18.88
C VAL A 838 11.49 9.52 18.13
N THR A 839 12.12 10.50 18.78
CA THR A 839 12.40 11.80 18.15
C THR A 839 13.90 11.94 17.91
N VAL A 840 14.26 12.15 16.65
CA VAL A 840 15.63 12.33 16.17
C VAL A 840 15.84 13.79 15.78
N THR A 841 16.94 14.37 16.22
CA THR A 841 17.40 15.71 15.86
C THR A 841 18.85 15.63 15.37
N ASN A 842 19.38 16.75 14.88
CA ASN A 842 20.79 16.86 14.49
C ASN A 842 21.81 16.49 15.58
N ASP A 843 21.47 16.46 16.86
CA ASP A 843 22.43 16.11 17.91
C ASP A 843 21.89 15.23 19.04
N GLN A 844 20.59 14.94 19.07
CA GLN A 844 19.96 14.07 20.05
C GLN A 844 18.96 13.09 19.42
N ILE A 845 18.93 11.86 19.93
CA ILE A 845 17.83 10.92 19.74
C ILE A 845 17.19 10.64 21.11
N SER A 846 15.86 10.73 21.18
CA SER A 846 15.09 10.59 22.42
C SER A 846 13.98 9.55 22.26
N PHE A 847 13.66 8.87 23.35
CA PHE A 847 12.72 7.78 23.43
C PHE A 847 11.73 8.05 24.55
N ASP A 848 10.46 8.13 24.20
CA ASP A 848 9.35 8.26 25.13
C ASP A 848 8.49 7.00 25.05
N VAL A 849 8.62 6.13 26.05
CA VAL A 849 8.00 4.81 26.08
C VAL A 849 6.71 4.87 26.86
N TYR A 850 5.60 4.45 26.26
CA TYR A 850 4.27 4.48 26.85
C TYR A 850 3.63 3.10 26.89
N THR A 851 2.92 2.82 27.97
CA THR A 851 1.99 1.69 28.04
C THR A 851 0.57 2.16 27.85
N THR A 852 -0.29 1.30 27.30
CA THR A 852 -1.71 1.57 27.11
C THR A 852 -2.52 0.30 27.28
N THR A 853 -3.85 0.43 27.35
CA THR A 853 -4.85 -0.64 27.32
C THR A 853 -6.16 -0.08 26.79
N GLU A 854 -6.99 -0.88 26.11
CA GLU A 854 -8.27 -0.43 25.53
C GLU A 854 -9.20 0.25 26.55
N THR A 855 -9.19 -0.23 27.81
CA THR A 855 -10.11 0.24 28.87
C THR A 855 -9.43 1.12 29.92
N GLY A 856 -8.16 1.47 29.74
CA GLY A 856 -7.33 2.11 30.76
C GLY A 856 -6.61 3.37 30.29
N THR A 857 -5.61 3.79 31.07
CA THR A 857 -4.82 4.99 30.79
C THR A 857 -3.58 4.69 29.98
N THR A 858 -3.20 5.67 29.15
CA THR A 858 -1.91 5.72 28.47
C THR A 858 -0.88 6.39 29.39
N ASP A 859 0.06 5.61 29.91
CA ASP A 859 1.00 6.03 30.95
C ASP A 859 2.44 5.97 30.45
N ARG A 860 3.25 6.99 30.76
CA ARG A 860 4.69 6.95 30.43
C ARG A 860 5.39 5.92 31.31
N TYR A 861 6.03 4.95 30.67
CA TYR A 861 6.76 3.86 31.32
C TYR A 861 8.26 4.14 31.45
N ASP A 862 8.88 4.75 30.43
CA ASP A 862 10.29 5.13 30.44
C ASP A 862 10.54 6.37 29.58
N GLN A 863 11.65 7.06 29.85
CA GLN A 863 12.13 8.17 29.03
C GLN A 863 13.66 8.22 29.09
N PHE A 864 14.33 8.34 27.94
CA PHE A 864 15.78 8.45 27.87
C PHE A 864 16.22 9.02 26.52
N SER A 865 17.48 9.44 26.43
CA SER A 865 18.04 10.03 25.21
C SER A 865 19.54 9.79 25.10
N ILE A 866 20.05 9.85 23.87
CA ILE A 866 21.47 9.91 23.54
C ILE A 866 21.73 11.25 22.87
N LYS A 867 22.80 11.93 23.28
CA LYS A 867 23.25 13.18 22.67
C LYS A 867 24.69 13.07 22.17
N LYS A 868 24.88 13.40 20.89
CA LYS A 868 26.17 13.43 20.19
C LYS A 868 26.62 14.86 19.98
N THR A 869 27.57 15.31 20.78
CA THR A 869 28.08 16.70 20.78
C THR A 869 29.36 16.88 19.99
N GLN A 870 30.02 15.78 19.60
CA GLN A 870 31.27 15.83 18.85
C GLN A 870 31.01 16.08 17.36
N PRO A 871 31.85 16.89 16.68
CA PRO A 871 31.76 17.05 15.23
C PRO A 871 32.23 15.78 14.51
N ALA A 872 31.77 15.59 13.27
CA ALA A 872 32.30 14.57 12.37
C ALA A 872 33.83 14.72 12.23
N PRO A 873 34.58 13.62 12.01
CA PRO A 873 36.02 13.73 11.81
C PRO A 873 36.34 14.43 10.49
N ASN A 874 37.51 15.08 10.44
CA ASN A 874 37.99 15.70 9.21
C ASN A 874 38.17 14.63 8.11
N PRO A 875 37.89 14.97 6.83
CA PRO A 875 38.12 14.05 5.72
C PRO A 875 39.60 13.74 5.52
N VAL A 876 39.89 12.59 4.90
CA VAL A 876 41.25 12.22 4.49
C VAL A 876 41.81 13.24 3.49
N GLN A 877 43.13 13.30 3.36
CA GLN A 877 43.81 14.20 2.42
C GLN A 877 44.44 13.41 1.29
N ASP A 878 44.68 14.07 0.15
CA ASP A 878 45.46 13.54 -0.98
C ASP A 878 45.00 12.15 -1.47
N ALA A 879 43.71 11.85 -1.37
CA ALA A 879 43.15 10.58 -1.80
C ALA A 879 43.23 10.45 -3.33
N LYS A 880 43.91 9.42 -3.81
CA LYS A 880 44.14 9.16 -5.23
C LYS A 880 44.22 7.67 -5.52
N MET A 881 43.89 7.31 -6.75
CA MET A 881 44.06 5.96 -7.28
C MET A 881 45.16 5.98 -8.34
N SER A 882 46.06 4.99 -8.33
CA SER A 882 47.01 4.81 -9.43
C SER A 882 46.29 4.44 -10.72
N LYS A 883 46.99 4.52 -11.85
CA LYS A 883 46.52 3.88 -13.09
C LYS A 883 46.31 2.39 -12.84
N ILE A 884 45.32 1.80 -13.51
CA ILE A 884 45.13 0.35 -13.52
C ILE A 884 46.18 -0.24 -14.46
N GLU A 885 47.09 -1.04 -13.91
CA GLU A 885 48.15 -1.75 -14.64
C GLU A 885 48.05 -3.23 -14.30
N ASP A 886 48.00 -4.09 -15.31
CA ASP A 886 47.85 -5.55 -15.16
C ASP A 886 46.68 -5.98 -14.26
N GLY A 887 45.58 -5.23 -14.29
CA GLY A 887 44.40 -5.49 -13.46
C GLY A 887 44.58 -5.17 -11.97
N ALA A 888 45.58 -4.36 -11.62
CA ALA A 888 45.83 -3.89 -10.27
C ALA A 888 45.90 -2.37 -10.21
N ALA A 889 45.54 -1.79 -9.07
CA ALA A 889 45.73 -0.37 -8.78
C ALA A 889 45.99 -0.18 -7.28
N THR A 890 46.55 0.96 -6.90
CA THR A 890 46.79 1.31 -5.50
C THR A 890 46.01 2.56 -5.16
N LEU A 891 45.17 2.49 -4.12
CA LEU A 891 44.60 3.67 -3.48
C LEU A 891 45.62 4.21 -2.48
N THR A 892 45.81 5.52 -2.46
CA THR A 892 46.66 6.19 -1.46
C THR A 892 45.95 7.39 -0.88
N TRP A 893 46.17 7.67 0.40
CA TRP A 893 45.63 8.84 1.09
C TRP A 893 46.49 9.20 2.30
N SER A 894 46.36 10.44 2.77
CA SER A 894 46.99 10.94 3.98
C SER A 894 45.95 11.07 5.10
N ALA A 895 46.42 10.87 6.34
CA ALA A 895 45.58 11.07 7.52
C ALA A 895 45.09 12.52 7.59
N PRO A 896 43.88 12.78 8.12
CA PRO A 896 43.39 14.13 8.32
C PRO A 896 44.32 14.95 9.23
N THR A 897 44.51 16.24 8.93
CA THR A 897 45.24 17.16 9.82
C THR A 897 44.28 17.76 10.85
N GLY A 898 44.55 17.55 12.15
CA GLY A 898 43.72 18.05 13.23
C GLY A 898 42.34 17.37 13.31
N GLY A 899 41.52 17.79 14.27
CA GLY A 899 40.22 17.16 14.54
C GLY A 899 40.31 16.01 15.53
N ARG A 900 39.37 15.06 15.45
CA ARG A 900 39.31 13.88 16.33
C ARG A 900 40.30 12.80 15.90
N ASP A 901 40.68 11.96 16.86
CA ASP A 901 41.54 10.81 16.60
C ASP A 901 40.86 9.82 15.65
N ILE A 902 41.58 9.40 14.62
CA ILE A 902 41.06 8.46 13.63
C ILE A 902 41.22 7.03 14.19
N THR A 903 40.13 6.28 14.18
CA THR A 903 40.05 4.88 14.63
C THR A 903 39.94 3.91 13.46
N ALA A 904 39.57 4.37 12.27
CA ALA A 904 39.56 3.57 11.04
C ALA A 904 39.53 4.44 9.78
N TYR A 905 39.78 3.81 8.64
CA TYR A 905 39.37 4.31 7.33
C TYR A 905 38.36 3.32 6.73
N ARG A 906 37.31 3.83 6.10
CA ARG A 906 36.37 3.03 5.31
C ARG A 906 36.52 3.38 3.85
N ILE A 907 36.63 2.35 3.02
CA ILE A 907 36.74 2.47 1.57
C ILE A 907 35.55 1.72 0.97
N TYR A 908 34.85 2.32 0.02
CA TYR A 908 33.85 1.61 -0.78
C TYR A 908 33.95 2.02 -2.25
N GLU A 909 33.48 1.15 -3.13
CA GLU A 909 33.45 1.37 -4.57
C GLU A 909 32.04 1.86 -4.96
N GLN A 910 31.95 2.99 -5.65
CA GLN A 910 30.68 3.70 -5.89
C GLN A 910 29.99 3.30 -7.20
N THR A 911 30.68 2.61 -8.10
CA THR A 911 30.17 2.23 -9.44
C THR A 911 29.73 0.76 -9.53
N ASP A 912 29.76 0.04 -8.42
CA ASP A 912 29.38 -1.37 -8.24
C ASP A 912 30.05 -2.36 -9.21
N GLN A 913 31.21 -1.99 -9.77
CA GLN A 913 31.98 -2.80 -10.70
C GLN A 913 32.78 -3.92 -10.02
N LEU A 914 33.02 -3.80 -8.71
CA LEU A 914 33.59 -4.85 -7.86
C LEU A 914 32.53 -5.69 -7.13
N GLY A 915 31.26 -5.44 -7.42
CA GLY A 915 30.10 -5.98 -6.71
C GLY A 915 29.45 -4.92 -5.83
N ALA A 916 28.12 -5.00 -5.69
CA ALA A 916 27.25 -3.95 -5.12
C ALA A 916 27.59 -3.50 -3.69
N ASN A 917 28.38 -4.28 -2.96
CA ASN A 917 28.70 -4.05 -1.54
C ASN A 917 30.21 -4.11 -1.25
N TRP A 918 31.06 -3.97 -2.28
CA TRP A 918 32.50 -3.97 -2.04
C TRP A 918 32.89 -2.81 -1.13
N SER A 919 33.39 -3.14 0.06
CA SER A 919 33.88 -2.18 1.04
C SER A 919 34.97 -2.79 1.91
N VAL A 920 35.85 -1.95 2.42
CA VAL A 920 37.00 -2.36 3.23
C VAL A 920 37.17 -1.39 4.39
N ARG A 921 37.53 -1.94 5.55
CA ARG A 921 37.89 -1.17 6.75
C ARG A 921 39.38 -1.33 7.04
N ILE A 922 40.11 -0.22 7.15
CA ILE A 922 41.54 -0.18 7.41
C ILE A 922 41.79 0.41 8.79
N GLN A 923 42.61 -0.23 9.60
CA GLN A 923 43.03 0.29 10.91
C GLN A 923 44.21 1.26 10.74
N PRO A 924 44.20 2.43 11.39
CA PRO A 924 45.33 3.34 11.38
C PRO A 924 46.50 2.77 12.17
N GLU A 925 47.72 3.08 11.72
CA GLU A 925 48.95 2.69 12.41
C GLU A 925 49.48 3.91 13.18
N SER A 926 49.91 3.70 14.43
CA SER A 926 50.44 4.79 15.26
C SER A 926 51.64 5.47 14.59
N GLY A 927 51.58 6.81 14.47
CA GLY A 927 52.63 7.61 13.85
C GLY A 927 52.67 7.58 12.32
N LYS A 928 51.77 6.84 11.65
CA LYS A 928 51.70 6.76 10.19
C LYS A 928 50.78 7.84 9.64
N ALA A 929 51.33 8.72 8.81
CA ALA A 929 50.62 9.85 8.20
C ALA A 929 50.08 9.56 6.79
N SER A 930 50.48 8.46 6.16
CA SER A 930 50.10 8.11 4.79
C SER A 930 49.83 6.61 4.67
N TYR A 931 48.81 6.28 3.91
CA TYR A 931 48.24 4.95 3.80
C TYR A 931 48.07 4.57 2.35
N GLU A 932 48.11 3.26 2.10
CA GLU A 932 47.87 2.69 0.80
C GLU A 932 47.04 1.42 0.91
N TYR A 933 46.28 1.12 -0.13
CA TYR A 933 45.50 -0.11 -0.26
C TYR A 933 45.61 -0.64 -1.68
N ALA A 934 46.15 -1.85 -1.82
CA ALA A 934 46.30 -2.51 -3.11
C ALA A 934 44.99 -3.17 -3.53
N LEU A 935 44.53 -2.84 -4.73
CA LEU A 935 43.42 -3.46 -5.43
C LEU A 935 43.98 -4.43 -6.48
N ALA A 936 43.32 -5.58 -6.63
CA ALA A 936 43.65 -6.59 -7.63
C ALA A 936 42.37 -7.11 -8.29
N GLY A 937 42.52 -7.71 -9.49
CA GLY A 937 41.39 -8.25 -10.25
C GLY A 937 40.49 -7.17 -10.86
N LEU A 938 41.03 -5.97 -11.07
CA LEU A 938 40.32 -4.88 -11.74
C LEU A 938 40.25 -5.17 -13.25
N ASP A 939 39.08 -4.92 -13.83
CA ASP A 939 38.87 -4.95 -15.26
C ASP A 939 39.42 -3.65 -15.87
N THR A 940 40.47 -3.77 -16.68
CA THR A 940 41.13 -2.61 -17.31
C THR A 940 40.25 -1.86 -18.31
N THR A 941 39.13 -2.44 -18.72
CA THR A 941 38.14 -1.78 -19.60
C THR A 941 37.15 -0.90 -18.83
N LYS A 942 37.10 -1.04 -17.50
CA LYS A 942 36.15 -0.34 -16.64
C LYS A 942 36.78 0.86 -15.95
N SER A 943 35.92 1.83 -15.62
CA SER A 943 36.28 2.96 -14.76
C SER A 943 35.73 2.72 -13.36
N TYR A 944 36.54 3.00 -12.34
CA TYR A 944 36.19 2.80 -10.94
C TYR A 944 36.20 4.13 -10.20
N LYS A 945 35.32 4.28 -9.20
CA LYS A 945 35.34 5.40 -8.27
C LYS A 945 35.36 4.86 -6.85
N PHE A 946 36.46 5.09 -6.14
CA PHE A 946 36.56 4.71 -4.74
C PHE A 946 36.31 5.92 -3.87
N VAL A 947 35.60 5.72 -2.76
CA VAL A 947 35.40 6.74 -1.74
C VAL A 947 36.13 6.30 -0.49
N ILE A 948 36.92 7.20 0.08
CA ILE A 948 37.64 7.00 1.34
C ILE A 948 37.08 7.95 2.39
N LYS A 949 36.70 7.41 3.54
CA LYS A 949 36.23 8.17 4.71
C LYS A 949 37.11 7.86 5.91
N ALA A 950 37.48 8.90 6.67
CA ALA A 950 38.07 8.72 7.99
C ALA A 950 36.95 8.44 8.99
N VAL A 951 37.24 7.63 10.01
CA VAL A 951 36.30 7.26 11.06
C VAL A 951 36.89 7.65 12.41
N SER A 952 36.11 8.31 13.24
CA SER A 952 36.43 8.54 14.65
C SER A 952 35.28 7.99 15.48
N ASP A 953 35.61 7.02 16.34
CA ASP A 953 34.63 6.21 17.05
C ASP A 953 33.60 5.59 16.10
N LYS A 954 32.40 6.20 16.00
CA LYS A 954 31.27 5.73 15.18
C LYS A 954 31.00 6.59 13.94
N ASP A 955 31.52 7.81 13.89
CA ASP A 955 31.12 8.76 12.86
C ASP A 955 32.11 8.74 11.69
N ASN A 956 31.55 8.82 10.49
CA ASN A 956 32.33 8.93 9.25
C ASN A 956 32.59 10.40 8.93
N SER A 957 33.73 10.70 8.30
CA SER A 957 33.97 12.00 7.69
C SER A 957 33.11 12.19 6.43
N ALA A 958 33.11 13.41 5.90
CA ALA A 958 32.71 13.65 4.52
C ALA A 958 33.49 12.74 3.54
N PRO A 959 32.87 12.30 2.44
CA PRO A 959 33.50 11.41 1.45
C PRO A 959 34.62 12.11 0.69
N VAL A 960 35.74 11.42 0.46
CA VAL A 960 36.80 11.86 -0.46
C VAL A 960 36.94 10.83 -1.57
N ILE A 961 36.77 11.28 -2.81
CA ILE A 961 36.80 10.41 -3.98
C ILE A 961 38.25 10.21 -4.44
N ALA A 962 38.71 8.96 -4.46
CA ALA A 962 39.94 8.54 -5.11
C ALA A 962 39.63 8.06 -6.54
N GLN A 963 40.11 8.80 -7.53
CA GLN A 963 40.03 8.46 -8.95
C GLN A 963 41.43 8.49 -9.59
N ALA A 964 41.58 7.83 -10.74
CA ALA A 964 42.82 7.85 -11.49
C ALA A 964 43.15 9.27 -11.98
N VAL A 965 44.38 9.72 -11.77
CA VAL A 965 44.87 10.97 -12.35
C VAL A 965 44.93 10.78 -13.86
N THR A 966 44.07 11.48 -14.62
CA THR A 966 44.27 11.63 -16.07
C THR A 966 45.51 12.48 -16.27
N ASP A 967 46.57 11.90 -16.82
CA ASP A 967 47.81 12.59 -17.18
C ASP A 967 47.47 13.87 -17.98
N PRO A 968 47.83 15.08 -17.49
CA PRO A 968 47.63 16.30 -18.25
C PRO A 968 48.68 16.35 -19.36
N GLY A 969 48.38 15.67 -20.47
CA GLY A 969 49.02 15.91 -21.77
C GLY A 969 50.54 15.74 -21.78
N ASN A 970 50.98 14.61 -22.32
CA ASN A 970 52.32 14.40 -22.84
C ASN A 970 52.65 15.41 -23.97
N GLY A 971 53.05 16.62 -23.60
CA GLY A 971 53.79 17.55 -24.44
C GLY A 971 55.26 17.27 -24.25
N GLY A 972 55.90 16.70 -25.27
CA GLY A 972 57.31 16.34 -25.25
C GLY A 972 58.21 17.52 -24.85
N GLY A 973 58.98 17.32 -23.77
CA GLY A 973 60.03 18.24 -23.32
C GLY A 973 61.08 17.43 -22.58
N THR A 974 62.29 17.42 -23.12
CA THR A 974 63.46 16.66 -22.65
C THR A 974 63.94 17.07 -21.25
N ASP A 975 64.38 16.08 -20.47
CA ASP A 975 65.26 16.19 -19.28
C ASP A 975 66.42 17.19 -19.53
N PRO A 976 66.86 17.98 -18.53
CA PRO A 976 67.83 17.47 -17.56
C PRO A 976 67.69 18.00 -16.11
N GLY A 977 67.87 17.12 -15.13
CA GLY A 977 68.92 17.33 -14.12
C GLY A 977 68.52 17.71 -12.69
N ASN A 978 68.74 16.74 -11.79
CA ASN A 978 69.25 16.79 -10.42
C ASN A 978 69.59 18.17 -9.77
N GLY A 979 69.11 18.41 -8.54
CA GLY A 979 69.66 19.40 -7.61
C GLY A 979 68.73 19.77 -6.45
N GLY A 980 69.11 19.44 -5.21
CA GLY A 980 68.31 19.70 -4.00
C GLY A 980 68.35 21.14 -3.47
N GLY A 981 67.47 21.43 -2.49
CA GLY A 981 67.53 22.67 -1.69
C GLY A 981 66.21 23.05 -0.98
N THR A 982 66.17 22.80 0.33
CA THR A 982 65.57 23.59 1.44
C THR A 982 64.31 24.47 1.25
N ASP A 983 63.33 24.25 2.13
CA ASP A 983 62.25 25.14 2.65
C ASP A 983 62.79 26.48 3.24
N PRO A 984 62.00 27.51 3.68
CA PRO A 984 60.58 27.90 3.47
C PRO A 984 60.36 29.37 3.01
N GLY A 985 59.12 29.75 2.63
CA GLY A 985 58.74 31.17 2.41
C GLY A 985 57.24 31.45 2.36
N ASN A 986 56.78 32.31 3.27
CA ASN A 986 55.41 32.71 3.61
C ASN A 986 54.92 33.97 2.83
N GLY A 987 53.59 34.15 2.73
CA GLY A 987 52.88 35.38 2.29
C GLY A 987 51.89 35.11 1.15
N GLY A 988 50.58 35.39 1.19
CA GLY A 988 49.80 36.41 1.90
C GLY A 988 49.31 37.44 0.87
N GLY A 989 48.00 37.48 0.54
CA GLY A 989 47.43 38.55 -0.29
C GLY A 989 46.10 38.28 -1.01
N THR A 990 45.00 38.64 -0.34
CA THR A 990 43.80 39.38 -0.81
C THR A 990 43.14 39.13 -2.20
N ASP A 991 41.85 38.81 -2.13
CA ASP A 991 40.75 39.06 -3.10
C ASP A 991 40.70 40.53 -3.58
N PRO A 992 40.21 40.87 -4.80
CA PRO A 992 38.76 41.09 -5.01
C PRO A 992 38.19 40.74 -6.41
N GLY A 993 36.97 40.17 -6.44
CA GLY A 993 35.82 40.82 -7.12
C GLY A 993 35.42 40.41 -8.55
N ASN A 994 34.28 39.69 -8.62
CA ASN A 994 33.03 39.94 -9.37
C ASN A 994 33.04 40.37 -10.88
N GLY A 995 32.22 39.68 -11.69
CA GLY A 995 31.86 40.12 -13.06
C GLY A 995 30.97 39.13 -13.82
N GLY A 996 29.69 39.49 -14.01
CA GLY A 996 28.61 38.64 -14.51
C GLY A 996 28.64 38.30 -16.00
N GLY A 997 28.01 37.16 -16.34
CA GLY A 997 27.79 36.70 -17.71
C GLY A 997 26.41 37.07 -18.24
N THR A 998 26.37 37.44 -19.53
CA THR A 998 25.15 37.60 -20.32
C THR A 998 25.20 36.70 -21.57
N ASN A 999 24.00 36.21 -21.91
CA ASN A 999 23.57 35.20 -22.90
C ASN A 999 24.05 35.40 -24.38
N PRO A 1000 23.89 34.38 -25.26
CA PRO A 1000 24.59 34.22 -26.54
C PRO A 1000 23.81 34.69 -27.77
N GLY A 1001 24.56 34.86 -28.87
CA GLY A 1001 24.07 35.16 -30.21
C GLY A 1001 24.36 34.02 -31.21
N ASN A 1002 23.52 33.99 -32.24
CA ASN A 1002 23.12 32.89 -33.12
C ASN A 1002 23.83 32.88 -34.50
N GLY A 1003 23.70 31.77 -35.24
CA GLY A 1003 23.89 31.64 -36.71
C GLY A 1003 24.68 30.36 -37.10
N GLY A 1004 24.31 29.48 -38.03
CA GLY A 1004 23.29 29.46 -39.10
C GLY A 1004 23.95 29.11 -40.45
N GLY A 1005 23.48 28.06 -41.17
CA GLY A 1005 23.78 27.75 -42.59
C GLY A 1005 24.41 26.37 -42.86
N THR A 1006 23.69 25.33 -43.34
CA THR A 1006 23.24 24.94 -44.70
C THR A 1006 24.19 24.02 -45.52
N ASN A 1007 23.63 22.88 -45.96
CA ASN A 1007 24.09 21.78 -46.86
C ASN A 1007 24.43 22.27 -48.32
N PRO A 1008 24.86 21.47 -49.36
CA PRO A 1008 24.63 20.03 -49.63
C PRO A 1008 25.72 19.21 -50.42
N GLY A 1009 25.49 17.90 -50.61
CA GLY A 1009 26.15 17.09 -51.66
C GLY A 1009 25.62 15.64 -51.78
N ASN A 1010 25.11 15.27 -52.96
CA ASN A 1010 24.33 14.07 -53.29
C ASN A 1010 25.01 13.21 -54.39
N GLY A 1011 24.61 11.93 -54.50
CA GLY A 1011 24.79 11.03 -55.67
C GLY A 1011 25.43 9.69 -55.28
N GLY A 1012 24.99 8.50 -55.71
CA GLY A 1012 24.00 8.02 -56.68
C GLY A 1012 24.33 6.53 -56.93
N GLY A 1013 23.32 5.65 -57.00
CA GLY A 1013 23.50 4.19 -56.92
C GLY A 1013 23.95 3.47 -58.21
N THR A 1014 24.07 2.14 -58.14
CA THR A 1014 23.69 1.16 -59.18
C THR A 1014 23.78 -0.27 -58.63
N ASN A 1015 22.85 -1.13 -59.06
CA ASN A 1015 22.80 -2.60 -58.88
C ASN A 1015 23.08 -3.25 -60.25
N PRO A 1016 23.65 -4.47 -60.33
CA PRO A 1016 22.87 -5.54 -60.98
C PRO A 1016 23.16 -6.99 -60.47
N GLY A 1017 22.13 -7.86 -60.53
CA GLY A 1017 22.27 -9.20 -61.16
C GLY A 1017 22.29 -10.49 -60.31
N ASN A 1018 21.09 -10.98 -59.95
CA ASN A 1018 20.52 -12.35 -60.07
C ASN A 1018 21.37 -13.65 -60.01
N GLY A 1019 20.90 -14.65 -59.22
CA GLY A 1019 21.24 -16.08 -59.39
C GLY A 1019 21.06 -16.93 -58.11
N GLY A 1020 20.09 -17.86 -58.09
CA GLY A 1020 19.62 -18.57 -56.88
C GLY A 1020 20.40 -19.82 -56.43
N GLY A 1021 20.00 -20.38 -55.28
CA GLY A 1021 20.32 -21.76 -54.89
C GLY A 1021 20.65 -22.02 -53.40
N THR A 1022 19.68 -22.59 -52.67
CA THR A 1022 19.79 -23.60 -51.58
C THR A 1022 20.62 -23.37 -50.30
N ASN A 1023 19.89 -23.44 -49.17
CA ASN A 1023 20.19 -24.01 -47.83
C ASN A 1023 21.44 -23.53 -47.02
N PRO A 1024 21.33 -23.47 -45.68
CA PRO A 1024 22.27 -22.76 -44.80
C PRO A 1024 23.34 -23.69 -44.21
N GLY A 1025 24.46 -23.07 -43.83
CA GLY A 1025 25.40 -23.63 -42.87
C GLY A 1025 26.83 -23.69 -43.40
N ASN A 1026 27.69 -22.78 -42.95
CA ASN A 1026 28.89 -23.13 -42.20
C ASN A 1026 29.55 -21.86 -41.67
N GLY A 1027 29.73 -21.77 -40.36
CA GLY A 1027 30.46 -20.71 -39.69
C GLY A 1027 30.84 -21.21 -38.31
N GLY A 1028 31.89 -22.01 -38.26
CA GLY A 1028 32.41 -22.63 -37.04
C GLY A 1028 32.80 -21.58 -36.00
N GLY A 1029 32.07 -21.57 -34.89
CA GLY A 1029 32.50 -20.93 -33.65
C GLY A 1029 33.46 -21.86 -32.92
N THR A 1030 34.72 -21.46 -32.84
CA THR A 1030 35.67 -21.97 -31.86
C THR A 1030 35.29 -21.42 -30.48
N ASN A 1031 35.53 -22.25 -29.47
CA ASN A 1031 35.34 -22.00 -28.05
C ASN A 1031 36.03 -20.69 -27.58
N PRO A 1032 35.40 -19.87 -26.74
CA PRO A 1032 36.13 -19.06 -25.77
C PRO A 1032 35.76 -19.51 -24.36
N GLY A 1033 36.52 -20.49 -23.86
CA GLY A 1033 36.85 -20.52 -22.45
C GLY A 1033 37.95 -19.49 -22.20
N ASN A 1034 37.70 -18.60 -21.25
CA ASN A 1034 38.66 -17.67 -20.63
C ASN A 1034 39.18 -16.51 -21.51
N GLY A 1035 38.61 -15.31 -21.31
CA GLY A 1035 39.09 -14.06 -21.90
C GLY A 1035 38.08 -12.92 -21.68
N GLY A 1036 38.56 -11.76 -21.19
CA GLY A 1036 37.75 -10.62 -20.77
C GLY A 1036 36.72 -10.11 -21.79
N GLY A 1037 35.55 -9.73 -21.29
CA GLY A 1037 34.47 -9.17 -22.07
C GLY A 1037 34.73 -7.71 -22.43
N THR A 1038 35.08 -7.47 -23.69
CA THR A 1038 34.59 -6.27 -24.38
C THR A 1038 33.08 -6.41 -24.54
N THR A 1039 32.29 -5.46 -24.04
CA THR A 1039 30.84 -5.43 -24.23
C THR A 1039 30.51 -5.14 -25.69
N GLU A 1040 30.21 -6.17 -26.48
CA GLU A 1040 29.35 -5.97 -27.65
C GLU A 1040 27.95 -5.55 -27.18
N PRO A 1041 27.26 -4.65 -27.91
CA PRO A 1041 25.91 -4.23 -27.57
C PRO A 1041 24.98 -5.45 -27.54
N LYS A 1042 24.21 -5.58 -26.46
CA LYS A 1042 23.23 -6.66 -26.28
C LYS A 1042 22.29 -6.69 -27.49
N PRO A 1043 22.07 -7.86 -28.14
CA PRO A 1043 21.16 -7.95 -29.26
C PRO A 1043 19.72 -7.68 -28.79
N VAL A 1044 19.10 -6.63 -29.33
CA VAL A 1044 17.66 -6.35 -29.13
C VAL A 1044 16.87 -7.38 -29.92
N LEU A 1045 16.07 -8.19 -29.23
CA LEU A 1045 15.21 -9.19 -29.87
C LEU A 1045 13.92 -8.55 -30.36
N THR A 1046 13.56 -8.82 -31.61
CA THR A 1046 12.44 -8.15 -32.29
C THR A 1046 11.12 -8.92 -32.23
N ASP A 1047 11.11 -10.15 -31.74
CA ASP A 1047 9.98 -11.08 -31.80
C ASP A 1047 9.52 -11.64 -30.44
N ILE A 1048 9.94 -10.99 -29.35
CA ILE A 1048 9.52 -11.34 -27.99
C ILE A 1048 8.49 -10.38 -27.39
N GLY A 1049 8.28 -9.22 -28.01
CA GLY A 1049 7.33 -8.20 -27.56
C GLY A 1049 5.92 -8.77 -27.43
N SER A 1050 5.31 -8.62 -26.25
CA SER A 1050 3.98 -9.15 -25.90
C SER A 1050 3.88 -10.68 -25.79
N HIS A 1051 4.99 -11.42 -25.84
CA HIS A 1051 5.00 -12.86 -25.62
C HIS A 1051 5.05 -13.18 -24.12
N TRP A 1052 4.30 -14.18 -23.63
CA TRP A 1052 4.21 -14.50 -22.19
C TRP A 1052 5.57 -14.79 -21.51
N ALA A 1053 6.56 -15.22 -22.29
CA ALA A 1053 7.92 -15.51 -21.82
C ALA A 1053 8.91 -14.34 -22.04
N GLU A 1054 8.47 -13.15 -22.47
CA GLU A 1054 9.32 -11.99 -22.78
C GLU A 1054 10.32 -11.70 -21.67
N SER A 1055 9.84 -11.40 -20.46
CA SER A 1055 10.68 -11.12 -19.29
C SER A 1055 11.63 -12.28 -18.96
N GLY A 1056 11.18 -13.53 -19.15
CA GLY A 1056 12.03 -14.71 -18.96
C GLY A 1056 13.16 -14.76 -19.99
N ILE A 1057 12.87 -14.47 -21.25
CA ILE A 1057 13.86 -14.48 -22.33
C ILE A 1057 14.88 -13.35 -22.16
N GLU A 1058 14.44 -12.15 -21.76
CA GLU A 1058 15.32 -11.04 -21.42
C GLU A 1058 16.24 -11.38 -20.25
N LYS A 1059 15.70 -11.98 -19.18
CA LYS A 1059 16.48 -12.45 -18.04
C LYS A 1059 17.50 -13.53 -18.44
N ALA A 1060 17.16 -14.38 -19.40
CA ALA A 1060 18.06 -15.40 -19.92
C ALA A 1060 19.18 -14.80 -20.79
N LEU A 1061 18.89 -13.74 -21.56
CA LEU A 1061 19.88 -12.95 -22.27
C LEU A 1061 20.84 -12.26 -21.29
N ASP A 1062 20.30 -11.67 -20.23
CA ASP A 1062 21.08 -11.01 -19.17
C ASP A 1062 22.00 -11.97 -18.44
N LYS A 1063 21.54 -13.20 -18.19
CA LYS A 1063 22.35 -14.29 -17.64
C LYS A 1063 23.27 -14.96 -18.67
N GLY A 1064 23.25 -14.53 -19.93
CA GLY A 1064 24.20 -14.96 -20.96
C GLY A 1064 24.05 -16.41 -21.44
N PHE A 1065 23.01 -17.15 -21.04
CA PHE A 1065 22.84 -18.55 -21.47
C PHE A 1065 21.98 -18.71 -22.73
N VAL A 1066 21.38 -17.63 -23.22
CA VAL A 1066 20.80 -17.50 -24.58
C VAL A 1066 21.31 -16.21 -25.24
N THR A 1067 21.29 -16.17 -26.58
CA THR A 1067 21.80 -15.02 -27.36
C THR A 1067 20.87 -14.59 -28.50
N GLY A 1068 19.75 -15.31 -28.70
CA GLY A 1068 18.96 -15.20 -29.93
C GLY A 1068 19.67 -15.77 -31.17
N TYR A 1069 19.02 -15.64 -32.32
CA TYR A 1069 19.59 -15.98 -33.63
C TYR A 1069 20.20 -14.74 -34.29
N ALA A 1070 21.07 -14.95 -35.28
CA ALA A 1070 21.79 -13.88 -35.98
C ALA A 1070 20.88 -12.85 -36.67
N ASP A 1071 19.60 -13.19 -36.92
CA ASP A 1071 18.61 -12.27 -37.49
C ASP A 1071 17.87 -11.41 -36.45
N GLY A 1072 18.36 -11.35 -35.20
CA GLY A 1072 17.78 -10.51 -34.13
C GLY A 1072 16.46 -11.04 -33.59
N LYS A 1073 16.23 -12.35 -33.69
CA LYS A 1073 15.02 -13.04 -33.24
C LYS A 1073 15.34 -14.15 -32.26
N PHE A 1074 14.44 -14.46 -31.34
CA PHE A 1074 14.55 -15.59 -30.41
C PHE A 1074 13.65 -16.77 -30.79
N ARG A 1075 12.53 -16.51 -31.48
CA ARG A 1075 11.51 -17.47 -31.90
C ARG A 1075 10.94 -18.26 -30.73
N PRO A 1076 10.25 -17.60 -29.78
CA PRO A 1076 9.84 -18.21 -28.51
C PRO A 1076 8.94 -19.45 -28.68
N ASP A 1077 8.07 -19.48 -29.69
CA ASP A 1077 7.16 -20.59 -29.97
C ASP A 1077 7.75 -21.72 -30.81
N ASN A 1078 8.97 -21.54 -31.34
CA ASN A 1078 9.64 -22.61 -32.08
C ASN A 1078 9.94 -23.79 -31.15
N LYS A 1079 9.83 -25.00 -31.70
CA LYS A 1079 10.18 -26.23 -30.98
C LYS A 1079 11.68 -26.33 -30.77
N THR A 1080 12.07 -26.69 -29.56
CA THR A 1080 13.48 -26.78 -29.14
C THR A 1080 14.02 -28.16 -29.44
N THR A 1081 15.21 -28.23 -30.04
CA THR A 1081 15.92 -29.51 -30.23
C THR A 1081 16.60 -29.97 -28.94
N ARG A 1082 16.91 -31.28 -28.85
CA ARG A 1082 17.67 -31.85 -27.73
C ARG A 1082 19.04 -31.17 -27.55
N ALA A 1083 19.73 -30.86 -28.64
CA ALA A 1083 21.01 -30.14 -28.59
C ALA A 1083 20.84 -28.72 -28.05
N GLU A 1084 19.85 -27.95 -28.54
CA GLU A 1084 19.61 -26.59 -28.07
C GLU A 1084 19.28 -26.54 -26.57
N PHE A 1085 18.41 -27.44 -26.08
CA PHE A 1085 18.04 -27.47 -24.67
C PHE A 1085 19.26 -27.74 -23.78
N ILE A 1086 20.09 -28.73 -24.12
CA ILE A 1086 21.28 -29.07 -23.35
C ILE A 1086 22.32 -27.95 -23.40
N THR A 1087 22.51 -27.28 -24.54
CA THR A 1087 23.42 -26.14 -24.62
C THR A 1087 22.94 -24.97 -23.77
N MET A 1088 21.64 -24.65 -23.77
CA MET A 1088 21.07 -23.62 -22.89
C MET A 1088 21.27 -23.98 -21.41
N LEU A 1089 20.96 -25.23 -21.02
CA LEU A 1089 21.13 -25.70 -19.65
C LEU A 1089 22.60 -25.71 -19.20
N ALA A 1090 23.51 -26.17 -20.06
CA ALA A 1090 24.93 -26.26 -19.73
C ALA A 1090 25.57 -24.89 -19.54
N ARG A 1091 25.16 -23.88 -20.34
CA ARG A 1091 25.57 -22.49 -20.17
C ARG A 1091 24.97 -21.90 -18.90
N ALA A 1092 23.68 -22.12 -18.66
CA ALA A 1092 22.99 -21.65 -17.47
C ALA A 1092 23.60 -22.15 -16.16
N LEU A 1093 24.06 -23.41 -16.14
CA LEU A 1093 24.68 -24.03 -14.96
C LEU A 1093 26.21 -23.89 -14.91
N GLU A 1094 26.81 -23.19 -15.87
CA GLU A 1094 28.26 -23.02 -16.01
C GLU A 1094 29.05 -24.34 -15.85
N LEU A 1095 28.61 -25.38 -16.57
CA LEU A 1095 29.18 -26.72 -16.37
C LEU A 1095 30.70 -26.75 -16.65
N PRO A 1096 31.51 -27.39 -15.79
CA PRO A 1096 32.97 -27.43 -15.90
C PRO A 1096 33.44 -28.13 -17.18
N ALA A 1097 34.71 -27.93 -17.56
CA ALA A 1097 35.31 -28.58 -18.73
C ALA A 1097 35.22 -30.12 -18.64
N ALA A 1098 34.83 -30.76 -19.74
CA ALA A 1098 34.70 -32.21 -19.79
C ALA A 1098 36.07 -32.89 -19.87
N GLY A 1099 36.28 -33.96 -19.09
CA GLY A 1099 37.51 -34.76 -19.09
C GLY A 1099 37.56 -35.82 -20.20
N LYS A 1100 36.41 -36.13 -20.83
CA LYS A 1100 36.28 -37.06 -21.97
C LYS A 1100 35.18 -36.65 -22.95
N ASN A 1101 35.40 -36.92 -24.24
CA ASN A 1101 34.35 -36.83 -25.26
C ASN A 1101 33.36 -38.00 -25.10
N SER A 1102 32.06 -37.71 -25.13
CA SER A 1102 31.00 -38.72 -25.25
C SER A 1102 31.08 -39.41 -26.62
N SER A 1103 30.92 -40.74 -26.69
CA SER A 1103 30.91 -41.49 -27.96
C SER A 1103 29.51 -42.01 -28.28
N PHE A 1104 28.79 -41.30 -29.15
CA PHE A 1104 27.50 -41.76 -29.71
C PHE A 1104 27.69 -42.34 -31.12
N THR A 1105 26.83 -43.27 -31.54
CA THR A 1105 26.89 -43.88 -32.88
C THR A 1105 26.57 -42.87 -33.98
N ASP A 1106 25.83 -41.81 -33.66
CA ASP A 1106 25.50 -40.66 -34.51
C ASP A 1106 26.36 -39.43 -34.19
N GLN A 1107 27.57 -39.60 -33.65
CA GLN A 1107 28.47 -38.49 -33.29
C GLN A 1107 28.68 -37.48 -34.44
N GLY A 1108 28.75 -37.96 -35.69
CA GLY A 1108 28.90 -37.12 -36.88
C GLY A 1108 27.67 -36.26 -37.22
N ALA A 1109 26.50 -36.56 -36.65
CA ALA A 1109 25.27 -35.80 -36.81
C ALA A 1109 25.06 -34.75 -35.69
N ILE A 1110 25.91 -34.74 -34.66
CA ILE A 1110 25.86 -33.74 -33.58
C ILE A 1110 26.56 -32.46 -34.06
N PRO A 1111 25.85 -31.31 -34.10
CA PRO A 1111 26.44 -30.05 -34.53
C PRO A 1111 27.66 -29.66 -33.68
N GLN A 1112 28.73 -29.18 -34.33
CA GLN A 1112 30.00 -28.86 -33.65
C GLN A 1112 29.83 -27.91 -32.45
N TRP A 1113 28.91 -26.94 -32.53
CA TRP A 1113 28.62 -25.98 -31.46
C TRP A 1113 28.02 -26.62 -30.20
N ALA A 1114 27.39 -27.80 -30.31
CA ALA A 1114 26.72 -28.48 -29.20
C ALA A 1114 27.59 -29.55 -28.54
N GLN A 1115 28.61 -30.05 -29.27
CA GLN A 1115 29.40 -31.24 -28.88
C GLN A 1115 30.02 -31.11 -27.49
N GLU A 1116 30.62 -29.95 -27.17
CA GLU A 1116 31.25 -29.73 -25.87
C GLU A 1116 30.22 -29.71 -24.74
N THR A 1117 29.12 -28.96 -24.89
CA THR A 1117 28.07 -28.88 -23.86
C THR A 1117 27.37 -30.22 -23.63
N ILE A 1118 27.20 -31.01 -24.69
CA ILE A 1118 26.63 -32.36 -24.59
C ILE A 1118 27.60 -33.28 -23.86
N ALA A 1119 28.90 -33.26 -24.18
CA ALA A 1119 29.90 -34.07 -23.49
C ALA A 1119 29.93 -33.75 -21.98
N LYS A 1120 29.88 -32.46 -21.61
CA LYS A 1120 29.78 -32.02 -20.20
C LYS A 1120 28.54 -32.57 -19.49
N ALA A 1121 27.37 -32.43 -20.12
CA ALA A 1121 26.12 -32.91 -19.55
C ALA A 1121 26.07 -34.44 -19.43
N VAL A 1122 26.71 -35.17 -20.35
CA VAL A 1122 26.82 -36.64 -20.31
C VAL A 1122 27.78 -37.09 -19.20
N GLU A 1123 28.94 -36.45 -19.05
CA GLU A 1123 29.91 -36.76 -18.00
C GLU A 1123 29.33 -36.56 -16.59
N LEU A 1124 28.50 -35.52 -16.42
CA LEU A 1124 27.80 -35.23 -15.17
C LEU A 1124 26.52 -36.06 -14.96
N GLY A 1125 26.21 -36.98 -15.89
CA GLY A 1125 25.03 -37.84 -15.80
C GLY A 1125 23.68 -37.12 -15.95
N LEU A 1126 23.66 -35.87 -16.43
CA LEU A 1126 22.44 -35.09 -16.61
C LEU A 1126 21.61 -35.64 -17.78
N ILE A 1127 22.28 -36.07 -18.85
CA ILE A 1127 21.65 -36.68 -20.04
C ILE A 1127 22.47 -37.87 -20.54
N GLY A 1128 21.81 -38.82 -21.21
CA GLY A 1128 22.45 -39.94 -21.92
C GLY A 1128 21.89 -40.10 -23.33
N GLY A 1129 22.41 -41.09 -24.06
CA GLY A 1129 21.89 -41.50 -25.37
C GLY A 1129 20.71 -42.46 -25.26
N TYR A 1130 20.09 -42.75 -26.40
CA TYR A 1130 19.07 -43.79 -26.52
C TYR A 1130 19.70 -45.19 -26.48
N ALA A 1131 18.86 -46.21 -26.28
CA ALA A 1131 19.30 -47.60 -26.17
C ALA A 1131 20.01 -48.15 -27.43
N ASP A 1132 19.81 -47.51 -28.59
CA ASP A 1132 20.48 -47.83 -29.86
C ASP A 1132 21.87 -47.19 -30.01
N GLY A 1133 22.34 -46.48 -28.97
CA GLY A 1133 23.64 -45.81 -28.95
C GLY A 1133 23.66 -44.41 -29.57
N THR A 1134 22.51 -43.89 -30.03
CA THR A 1134 22.39 -42.55 -30.64
C THR A 1134 22.10 -41.46 -29.61
N PHE A 1135 22.44 -40.19 -29.89
CA PHE A 1135 22.04 -39.03 -29.10
C PHE A 1135 20.82 -38.29 -29.67
N ARG A 1136 20.70 -38.29 -31.01
CA ARG A 1136 19.65 -37.62 -31.80
C ARG A 1136 19.57 -36.12 -31.56
N ALA A 1137 20.67 -35.43 -31.83
CA ALA A 1137 20.86 -34.01 -31.53
C ALA A 1137 19.76 -33.07 -32.10
N ASN A 1138 19.25 -33.39 -33.29
CA ASN A 1138 18.28 -32.56 -34.02
C ASN A 1138 16.82 -32.95 -33.74
N ASP A 1139 16.58 -34.01 -32.96
CA ASP A 1139 15.22 -34.36 -32.56
C ASP A 1139 14.67 -33.30 -31.59
N GLN A 1140 13.37 -33.01 -31.71
CA GLN A 1140 12.68 -32.12 -30.78
C GLN A 1140 12.63 -32.76 -29.39
N ILE A 1141 12.96 -31.99 -28.36
CA ILE A 1141 12.95 -32.51 -27.00
C ILE A 1141 11.52 -32.62 -26.46
N SER A 1142 11.19 -33.78 -25.91
CA SER A 1142 9.89 -34.00 -25.29
C SER A 1142 9.83 -33.43 -23.87
N ARG A 1143 8.61 -33.11 -23.39
CA ARG A 1143 8.39 -32.67 -22.00
C ARG A 1143 8.85 -33.72 -20.97
N ALA A 1144 8.70 -35.00 -21.27
CA ALA A 1144 9.19 -36.08 -20.40
C ALA A 1144 10.73 -36.08 -20.27
N GLU A 1145 11.45 -35.84 -21.37
CA GLU A 1145 12.92 -35.77 -21.35
C GLU A 1145 13.42 -34.54 -20.60
N MET A 1146 12.78 -33.38 -20.79
CA MET A 1146 13.12 -32.16 -20.03
C MET A 1146 12.94 -32.36 -18.52
N ALA A 1147 11.85 -33.01 -18.09
CA ALA A 1147 11.62 -33.28 -16.67
C ALA A 1147 12.75 -34.13 -16.07
N VAL A 1148 13.18 -35.18 -16.79
CA VAL A 1148 14.27 -36.06 -16.34
C VAL A 1148 15.58 -35.30 -16.21
N ILE A 1149 15.93 -34.48 -17.20
CA ILE A 1149 17.17 -33.70 -17.21
C ILE A 1149 17.17 -32.68 -16.07
N ILE A 1150 16.07 -31.96 -15.85
CA ILE A 1150 15.97 -30.93 -14.81
C ILE A 1150 16.01 -31.53 -13.41
N VAL A 1151 15.35 -32.68 -13.18
CA VAL A 1151 15.40 -33.39 -11.90
C VAL A 1151 16.83 -33.82 -11.55
N ARG A 1152 17.58 -34.30 -12.55
CA ARG A 1152 19.00 -34.65 -12.40
C ARG A 1152 19.87 -33.42 -12.14
N ALA A 1153 19.64 -32.35 -12.89
CA ALA A 1153 20.37 -31.10 -12.72
C ALA A 1153 20.10 -30.43 -11.35
N ALA A 1154 18.88 -30.56 -10.84
CA ALA A 1154 18.47 -30.12 -9.51
C ALA A 1154 18.94 -31.06 -8.38
N GLY A 1155 19.51 -32.22 -8.70
CA GLY A 1155 19.94 -33.20 -7.70
C GLY A 1155 18.81 -33.79 -6.85
N LEU A 1156 17.57 -33.81 -7.36
CA LEU A 1156 16.43 -34.29 -6.59
C LEU A 1156 16.47 -35.82 -6.42
N LYS A 1157 16.02 -36.28 -5.26
CA LYS A 1157 15.77 -37.71 -5.02
C LYS A 1157 14.54 -38.16 -5.80
N VAL A 1158 14.64 -39.33 -6.43
CA VAL A 1158 13.60 -39.92 -7.27
C VAL A 1158 13.10 -41.19 -6.60
N GLU A 1159 11.78 -41.28 -6.38
CA GLU A 1159 11.13 -42.45 -5.80
C GLU A 1159 10.81 -43.47 -6.91
N PRO A 1160 11.42 -44.66 -6.94
CA PRO A 1160 11.32 -45.59 -8.08
C PRO A 1160 9.89 -46.07 -8.40
N ASN A 1161 9.01 -46.10 -7.38
CA ASN A 1161 7.63 -46.58 -7.49
C ASN A 1161 6.59 -45.45 -7.47
N ALA A 1162 6.97 -44.22 -7.82
CA ALA A 1162 6.04 -43.10 -7.84
C ALA A 1162 4.92 -43.30 -8.86
N SER A 1163 3.71 -42.90 -8.50
CA SER A 1163 2.56 -42.83 -9.41
C SER A 1163 2.28 -41.39 -9.83
N LEU A 1164 1.68 -41.22 -11.00
CA LEU A 1164 1.24 -39.93 -11.53
C LEU A 1164 -0.28 -39.85 -11.53
N SER A 1165 -0.82 -38.70 -11.15
CA SER A 1165 -2.26 -38.43 -11.12
C SER A 1165 -2.80 -37.79 -12.41
N PHE A 1166 -1.94 -37.60 -13.42
CA PHE A 1166 -2.34 -37.03 -14.71
C PHE A 1166 -3.25 -37.98 -15.48
N ALA A 1167 -4.26 -37.43 -16.15
CA ALA A 1167 -5.18 -38.15 -17.02
C ALA A 1167 -4.46 -38.88 -18.18
N ASP A 1168 -3.31 -38.38 -18.62
CA ASP A 1168 -2.43 -39.01 -19.60
C ASP A 1168 -1.16 -39.64 -18.98
N ALA A 1169 -1.19 -39.97 -17.68
CA ALA A 1169 -0.08 -40.64 -16.99
C ALA A 1169 0.36 -41.94 -17.70
N GLY A 1170 -0.60 -42.68 -18.27
CA GLY A 1170 -0.31 -43.90 -19.04
C GLY A 1170 0.48 -43.67 -20.34
N GLN A 1171 0.61 -42.41 -20.80
CA GLN A 1171 1.43 -42.03 -21.95
C GLN A 1171 2.87 -41.66 -21.55
N VAL A 1172 3.16 -41.53 -20.26
CA VAL A 1172 4.50 -41.24 -19.75
C VAL A 1172 5.32 -42.53 -19.82
N PRO A 1173 6.48 -42.56 -20.50
CA PRO A 1173 7.31 -43.74 -20.52
C PRO A 1173 7.70 -44.17 -19.10
N ALA A 1174 7.68 -45.48 -18.81
CA ALA A 1174 7.91 -46.00 -17.45
C ALA A 1174 9.21 -45.48 -16.80
N TRP A 1175 10.26 -45.25 -17.60
CA TRP A 1175 11.54 -44.70 -17.12
C TRP A 1175 11.47 -43.22 -16.71
N ALA A 1176 10.51 -42.45 -17.23
CA ALA A 1176 10.32 -41.02 -16.96
C ALA A 1176 9.33 -40.76 -15.82
N VAL A 1177 8.41 -41.70 -15.55
CA VAL A 1177 7.37 -41.59 -14.50
C VAL A 1177 7.91 -41.06 -13.16
N PRO A 1178 8.97 -41.63 -12.57
CA PRO A 1178 9.39 -41.20 -11.24
C PRO A 1178 10.07 -39.82 -11.26
N TYR A 1179 10.64 -39.41 -12.40
CA TYR A 1179 11.21 -38.07 -12.57
C TYR A 1179 10.12 -37.02 -12.81
N VAL A 1180 9.10 -37.33 -13.62
CA VAL A 1180 7.94 -36.44 -13.80
C VAL A 1180 7.25 -36.22 -12.45
N ALA A 1181 7.12 -37.27 -11.63
CA ALA A 1181 6.55 -37.15 -10.29
C ALA A 1181 7.42 -36.25 -9.39
N ALA A 1182 8.74 -36.45 -9.39
CA ALA A 1182 9.67 -35.61 -8.62
C ALA A 1182 9.66 -34.15 -9.08
N ALA A 1183 9.69 -33.91 -10.39
CA ALA A 1183 9.65 -32.57 -10.97
C ALA A 1183 8.32 -31.85 -10.66
N TYR A 1184 7.20 -32.56 -10.72
CA TYR A 1184 5.89 -32.02 -10.37
C TYR A 1184 5.79 -31.71 -8.87
N LYS A 1185 6.23 -32.64 -8.01
CA LYS A 1185 6.24 -32.46 -6.55
C LYS A 1185 7.15 -31.31 -6.10
N ALA A 1186 8.31 -31.15 -6.74
CA ALA A 1186 9.22 -30.04 -6.51
C ALA A 1186 8.77 -28.74 -7.20
N GLY A 1187 7.65 -28.76 -7.93
CA GLY A 1187 7.08 -27.60 -8.57
C GLY A 1187 7.82 -27.14 -9.82
N TYR A 1188 8.80 -27.87 -10.36
CA TYR A 1188 9.52 -27.49 -11.58
C TYR A 1188 8.63 -27.50 -12.82
N ILE A 1189 7.70 -28.47 -12.91
CA ILE A 1189 6.77 -28.63 -14.04
C ILE A 1189 5.32 -28.61 -13.55
N SER A 1190 4.41 -28.17 -14.41
CA SER A 1190 2.96 -28.25 -14.24
C SER A 1190 2.32 -29.01 -15.39
N GLY A 1191 1.04 -29.36 -15.24
CA GLY A 1191 0.23 -29.90 -16.34
C GLY A 1191 -0.08 -28.84 -17.41
N VAL A 1192 -0.48 -29.29 -18.59
CA VAL A 1192 -0.87 -28.45 -19.75
C VAL A 1192 -2.39 -28.16 -19.78
N GLY A 1193 -3.06 -28.24 -18.62
CA GLY A 1193 -4.52 -28.15 -18.51
C GLY A 1193 -5.24 -29.50 -18.60
N GLN A 1194 -6.52 -29.54 -18.23
CA GLN A 1194 -7.37 -30.75 -18.23
C GLN A 1194 -6.76 -31.97 -17.50
N ASN A 1195 -6.00 -31.73 -16.44
CA ASN A 1195 -5.24 -32.74 -15.71
C ASN A 1195 -4.27 -33.55 -16.59
N ARG A 1196 -3.68 -32.96 -17.64
CA ARG A 1196 -2.72 -33.63 -18.54
C ARG A 1196 -1.30 -33.13 -18.36
N PHE A 1197 -0.31 -33.99 -18.58
CA PHE A 1197 1.11 -33.63 -18.65
C PHE A 1197 1.63 -33.47 -20.09
N ALA A 1198 1.03 -34.19 -21.05
CA ALA A 1198 1.45 -34.27 -22.44
C ALA A 1198 2.93 -34.70 -22.62
N PRO A 1199 3.31 -35.92 -22.16
CA PRO A 1199 4.72 -36.35 -22.10
C PRO A 1199 5.45 -36.33 -23.45
N ASN A 1200 4.74 -36.60 -24.54
CA ASN A 1200 5.29 -36.69 -25.89
C ASN A 1200 5.23 -35.36 -26.66
N ALA A 1201 4.67 -34.31 -26.07
CA ALA A 1201 4.65 -33.00 -26.73
C ALA A 1201 6.05 -32.40 -26.73
N SER A 1202 6.43 -31.84 -27.89
CA SER A 1202 7.66 -31.09 -28.06
C SER A 1202 7.59 -29.75 -27.34
N ALA A 1203 8.61 -29.43 -26.55
CA ALA A 1203 8.67 -28.16 -25.84
C ALA A 1203 9.09 -26.99 -26.77
N THR A 1204 8.57 -25.80 -26.50
CA THR A 1204 9.00 -24.57 -27.17
C THR A 1204 10.29 -24.01 -26.56
N ARG A 1205 10.90 -23.03 -27.22
CA ARG A 1205 12.09 -22.31 -26.72
C ARG A 1205 11.76 -21.49 -25.48
N ALA A 1206 10.57 -20.90 -25.43
CA ALA A 1206 10.04 -20.21 -24.26
C ALA A 1206 9.85 -21.13 -23.05
N GLU A 1207 9.26 -22.33 -23.25
CA GLU A 1207 9.11 -23.33 -22.19
C GLU A 1207 10.47 -23.80 -21.65
N ALA A 1208 11.44 -24.02 -22.55
CA ALA A 1208 12.80 -24.40 -22.18
C ALA A 1208 13.50 -23.35 -21.30
N VAL A 1209 13.48 -22.08 -21.71
CA VAL A 1209 14.09 -20.98 -20.94
C VAL A 1209 13.41 -20.82 -19.59
N THR A 1210 12.08 -20.84 -19.56
CA THR A 1210 11.30 -20.69 -18.31
C THR A 1210 11.65 -21.79 -17.32
N LEU A 1211 11.75 -23.04 -17.78
CA LEU A 1211 12.11 -24.17 -16.93
C LEU A 1211 13.56 -24.09 -16.41
N ILE A 1212 14.50 -23.65 -17.24
CA ILE A 1212 15.91 -23.45 -16.84
C ILE A 1212 16.02 -22.32 -15.82
N LEU A 1213 15.34 -21.19 -16.01
CA LEU A 1213 15.32 -20.09 -15.03
C LEU A 1213 14.73 -20.53 -13.70
N LYS A 1214 13.69 -21.38 -13.77
CA LYS A 1214 13.09 -21.96 -12.57
C LYS A 1214 14.08 -22.86 -11.84
N LEU A 1215 14.83 -23.69 -12.55
CA LEU A 1215 15.95 -24.46 -12.00
C LEU A 1215 16.97 -23.56 -11.30
N LEU A 1216 17.45 -22.51 -11.96
CA LEU A 1216 18.42 -21.59 -11.36
C LEU A 1216 17.87 -20.94 -10.08
N SER A 1217 16.62 -20.46 -10.13
CA SER A 1217 15.98 -19.79 -8.99
C SER A 1217 15.81 -20.69 -7.76
N GLN A 1218 15.53 -21.98 -7.96
CA GLN A 1218 15.25 -22.92 -6.86
C GLN A 1218 16.49 -23.69 -6.39
N SER A 1219 17.54 -23.78 -7.21
CA SER A 1219 18.79 -24.45 -6.84
C SER A 1219 19.82 -23.52 -6.20
N GLY A 1220 19.51 -22.22 -6.06
CA GLY A 1220 20.42 -21.21 -5.50
C GLY A 1220 21.65 -20.94 -6.37
N LYS A 1221 21.55 -21.22 -7.68
CA LYS A 1221 22.63 -21.08 -8.67
C LYS A 1221 22.40 -19.91 -9.62
#